data_AF-A0A9E5TMM6-F1
#
_entry.id   AF-A0A9E5TMM6-F1
#
_cell.length_a   1.000
_cell.length_b   1.000
_cell.length_c   1.000
_cell.angle_alpha   90.00
_cell.angle_beta   90.00
_cell.angle_gamma   90.00
#
_symmetry.space_group_name_H-M   'P 1'
#
loop_
_entity.id
_entity.type
_entity.pdbx_description
1 polymer ?
#
loop_
_entity_poly.entity_id
_entity_poly.type
_entity_poly.pdbx_seq_one_letter_code
_entity_poly.pdbx_strand_id
1 'polypeptide(L)'
;MAEGKEEHQHTNRLIDETSPYLLQHAHNPVDWYPWGDEALERARAEDKLILLSVGYSACHWCHVMERESFEDEAIAKIMNDSFVNVKVDREERPDIDEIYMAATVAMNRGQGGWPMTVFLTPELEPVFAGTYFPPHDMHGRPGFSTVLMQVSRAWHEDRESLRQRAGEFAEVLRQHQSLGPPLSVGETELKQALGQYSQEFDAEYGGFGPAPKFPPAVGISLLLRLHRRFGDPHALAMASQTLEAMARGGMYDHVGGGFARYSTDRRWLVPHFEKMLYDNALLAKAYLEGYQVTGDEFFRRVAVETLDYVLREMVSPEGGIYSSTDADSEGEEGRFFVWTPEQIADVLDEEEARRFNAYYDISPVGNWEGVSIPNAPRPLEAVAEQLGIASEELERSLEAAREKVYAARQRRVKPSLDDKIITAWNGLMIGALAEGHRVLDEPRYLEAAERAARFIMEKLSREDGGLYRTYREGVAHLSAVLEDYAYLSEALIDLYEAGGSLDWLREAERLLERTLADFRDEETGSFFNTASDHEKLIIRYRDGADGATPSGNAVAAHALARLSYHLDRPELRHAAAGAIKAFGPLISRFPRAFATTLRAVDLLLEGPVEIALVGKKGSADLGALQRAVAEHYLPNRTAAVFEPGVDVGAAELPLLRGKDLVDGVAALYICRDFACRAPITDPAAVAAELEVPLGDERPPTTIAIHLPGRATAAGTDRLAGRFAETGFTELGATGLRTARLGFGSYRTHDHSPEHREALKRALRTGVNLIDTATNYIDGASERLVGSALRELIDNGELEREGVIVVSKIGPVQGSSYEEALEREEQGSPFPEMVKHEDGLWHCMHPEFLEDQLCRSLDRLELETLDFCLLHNPEYFLSDAARRGVPLDESRDELYRRLEKAFAYLEDQVTAGRLAGYGVSTNTAAALTDDSEAVSLTRMLAAANEAAGAEHHFRVLQIPLNLLENGAVLVPQEDDSAGRTVLEIAQAEGVAVLVNRPLNAFVGGALIRLAEVEVEETRIDFEEQLGRVADLEVAFRAEIAPHLKATPDSLDPSEYFRMAERLAQIQGSPVGLAHWSELETQILYTVQAVVGALDRGLNGEAAARWSDWRDVYLPELDELIRELRRQAAERSQVRNAALSAAIDPLLPDEKRVESLSRKALWTLASTPGVTAVLNGMRRVDYVNDSLGVLGWPALESAAAVYEAVRELAARSEL
;
A
#
# COMPACT_ATOMS: atom_id res chain seq x y z
N MET A 1 19.23 32.70 -48.44
CA MET A 1 20.53 33.41 -48.45
C MET A 1 21.53 32.45 -47.82
N ALA A 2 22.75 32.36 -48.34
CA ALA A 2 23.77 31.46 -47.83
C ALA A 2 24.27 31.99 -46.47
N GLU A 3 23.81 31.37 -45.39
CA GLU A 3 24.44 31.51 -44.07
C GLU A 3 25.73 30.68 -44.06
N GLY A 4 26.78 31.26 -43.47
CA GLY A 4 28.11 30.67 -43.45
C GLY A 4 28.08 29.35 -42.71
N LYS A 5 28.72 28.32 -43.28
CA LYS A 5 29.04 27.10 -42.54
C LYS A 5 29.94 27.48 -41.37
N GLU A 6 29.45 27.36 -40.15
CA GLU A 6 30.31 27.30 -38.98
C GLU A 6 31.23 26.07 -39.14
N GLU A 7 32.54 26.29 -39.15
CA GLU A 7 33.53 25.20 -39.11
C GLU A 7 33.67 24.78 -37.65
N HIS A 8 33.04 23.66 -37.27
CA HIS A 8 33.23 23.07 -35.94
C HIS A 8 34.58 22.33 -35.87
N GLN A 9 35.35 22.57 -34.80
CA GLN A 9 36.68 21.99 -34.61
C GLN A 9 36.62 20.48 -34.30
N HIS A 10 35.55 20.05 -33.62
CA HIS A 10 35.31 18.66 -33.20
C HIS A 10 33.93 18.19 -33.66
N THR A 11 33.77 16.90 -33.88
CA THR A 11 32.47 16.24 -34.12
C THR A 11 32.57 14.81 -33.61
N ASN A 12 31.67 14.44 -32.71
CA ASN A 12 31.58 13.11 -32.12
C ASN A 12 30.35 12.34 -32.66
N ARG A 13 30.03 11.19 -32.07
CA ARG A 13 28.98 10.27 -32.57
C ARG A 13 27.57 10.78 -32.34
N LEU A 14 27.36 11.73 -31.44
CA LEU A 14 26.02 12.25 -31.15
C LEU A 14 25.41 13.03 -32.33
N ILE A 15 26.19 13.35 -33.38
CA ILE A 15 25.70 14.01 -34.60
C ILE A 15 24.67 13.17 -35.38
N ASP A 16 24.65 11.85 -35.16
CA ASP A 16 23.73 10.92 -35.82
C ASP A 16 22.46 10.65 -34.97
N GLU A 17 22.36 11.24 -33.78
CA GLU A 17 21.21 11.10 -32.88
C GLU A 17 20.06 12.05 -33.26
N THR A 18 18.84 11.72 -32.87
CA THR A 18 17.69 12.61 -33.09
C THR A 18 17.40 13.54 -31.93
N SER A 19 17.80 13.20 -30.71
CA SER A 19 17.54 14.02 -29.51
C SER A 19 18.18 15.41 -29.63
N PRO A 20 17.40 16.50 -29.44
CA PRO A 20 17.96 17.85 -29.36
C PRO A 20 19.05 17.99 -28.29
N TYR A 21 18.88 17.32 -27.14
CA TYR A 21 19.86 17.35 -26.06
C TYR A 21 21.18 16.66 -26.46
N LEU A 22 21.11 15.50 -27.12
CA LEU A 22 22.33 14.81 -27.57
C LEU A 22 23.02 15.58 -28.70
N LEU A 23 22.25 16.11 -29.65
CA LEU A 23 22.75 16.90 -30.77
C LEU A 23 23.47 18.18 -30.31
N GLN A 24 23.00 18.81 -29.24
CA GLN A 24 23.67 19.96 -28.63
C GLN A 24 25.13 19.65 -28.25
N HIS A 25 25.41 18.42 -27.83
CA HIS A 25 26.75 17.98 -27.41
C HIS A 25 27.61 17.37 -28.54
N ALA A 26 27.11 17.35 -29.78
CA ALA A 26 27.76 16.67 -30.91
C ALA A 26 29.10 17.29 -31.33
N HIS A 27 29.35 18.55 -30.96
CA HIS A 27 30.54 19.31 -31.33
C HIS A 27 31.52 19.56 -30.17
N ASN A 28 31.27 18.99 -29.00
CA ASN A 28 32.13 19.14 -27.83
C ASN A 28 33.47 18.41 -28.06
N PRO A 29 34.58 18.87 -27.45
CA PRO A 29 35.88 18.18 -27.51
C PRO A 29 35.87 16.79 -26.83
N VAL A 30 34.87 16.51 -25.97
CA VAL A 30 34.64 15.18 -25.42
C VAL A 30 34.16 14.22 -26.52
N ASP A 31 34.78 13.04 -26.61
CA ASP A 31 34.40 11.94 -27.52
C ASP A 31 33.16 11.22 -26.96
N TRP A 32 32.01 11.87 -27.06
CA TRP A 32 30.74 11.33 -26.59
C TRP A 32 30.25 10.18 -27.45
N TYR A 33 29.70 9.19 -26.77
CA TYR A 33 28.91 8.09 -27.31
C TYR A 33 27.46 8.22 -26.87
N PRO A 34 26.49 7.89 -27.74
CA PRO A 34 25.16 7.54 -27.27
C PRO A 34 25.22 6.24 -26.45
N TRP A 35 24.22 5.99 -25.63
CA TRP A 35 24.09 4.68 -24.98
C TRP A 35 23.75 3.61 -26.02
N GLY A 36 24.59 2.58 -26.13
CA GLY A 36 24.36 1.47 -27.04
C GLY A 36 25.56 0.53 -27.14
N ASP A 37 25.40 -0.54 -27.92
CA ASP A 37 26.36 -1.65 -28.01
C ASP A 37 27.79 -1.19 -28.32
N GLU A 38 27.98 -0.18 -29.18
CA GLU A 38 29.32 0.32 -29.53
C GLU A 38 30.09 0.82 -28.28
N ALA A 39 29.44 1.61 -27.43
CA ALA A 39 30.05 2.15 -26.22
C ALA A 39 30.30 1.04 -25.18
N LEU A 40 29.31 0.17 -24.98
CA LEU A 40 29.36 -0.89 -23.98
C LEU A 40 30.40 -1.97 -24.33
N GLU A 41 30.49 -2.37 -25.60
CA GLU A 41 31.50 -3.31 -26.08
C GLU A 41 32.90 -2.69 -26.01
N ARG A 42 33.05 -1.41 -26.34
CA ARG A 42 34.33 -0.69 -26.21
C ARG A 42 34.82 -0.67 -24.76
N ALA A 43 33.94 -0.35 -23.81
CA ALA A 43 34.27 -0.34 -22.38
C ALA A 43 34.75 -1.72 -21.91
N ARG A 44 34.10 -2.80 -22.35
CA ARG A 44 34.51 -4.19 -22.05
C ARG A 44 35.82 -4.59 -22.73
N ALA A 45 36.01 -4.24 -23.99
CA ALA A 45 37.19 -4.59 -24.77
C ALA A 45 38.45 -3.86 -24.26
N GLU A 46 38.30 -2.59 -23.85
CA GLU A 46 39.39 -1.77 -23.32
C GLU A 46 39.55 -1.91 -21.79
N ASP A 47 38.64 -2.61 -21.10
CA ASP A 47 38.56 -2.71 -19.63
C ASP A 47 38.61 -1.34 -18.93
N LYS A 48 37.83 -0.39 -19.48
CA LYS A 48 37.72 1.00 -19.03
C LYS A 48 36.38 1.27 -18.37
N LEU A 49 36.40 2.15 -17.37
CA LEU A 49 35.16 2.68 -16.77
C LEU A 49 34.36 3.48 -17.81
N ILE A 50 33.04 3.42 -17.68
CA ILE A 50 32.11 4.29 -18.40
C ILE A 50 31.87 5.53 -17.55
N LEU A 51 31.97 6.71 -18.14
CA LEU A 51 31.46 7.95 -17.54
C LEU A 51 30.10 8.23 -18.19
N LEU A 52 29.03 7.95 -17.45
CA LEU A 52 27.66 8.19 -17.85
C LEU A 52 27.23 9.59 -17.42
N SER A 53 26.83 10.44 -18.37
CA SER A 53 26.23 11.75 -18.12
C SER A 53 24.78 11.77 -18.62
N VAL A 54 23.84 11.98 -17.72
CA VAL A 54 22.40 12.00 -18.01
C VAL A 54 21.83 13.41 -17.80
N GLY A 55 20.99 13.89 -18.73
CA GLY A 55 20.31 15.19 -18.67
C GLY A 55 19.21 15.30 -19.73
N TYR A 56 18.76 16.52 -20.02
CA TYR A 56 17.73 16.84 -21.02
C TYR A 56 17.88 18.30 -21.48
N SER A 57 17.23 18.66 -22.58
CA SER A 57 17.48 19.90 -23.33
C SER A 57 17.13 21.18 -22.56
N ALA A 58 16.04 21.20 -21.79
CA ALA A 58 15.60 22.38 -21.04
C ALA A 58 16.38 22.60 -19.70
N CYS A 59 17.30 21.69 -19.36
CA CYS A 59 18.02 21.69 -18.10
C CYS A 59 19.11 22.79 -18.01
N HIS A 60 18.86 23.87 -17.27
CA HIS A 60 19.83 24.95 -17.07
C HIS A 60 21.20 24.46 -16.54
N TRP A 61 21.24 23.64 -15.49
CA TRP A 61 22.50 23.15 -14.92
C TRP A 61 23.27 22.21 -15.87
N CYS A 62 22.58 21.60 -16.83
CA CYS A 62 23.21 20.78 -17.86
C CYS A 62 23.97 21.68 -18.85
N HIS A 63 23.39 22.83 -19.24
CA HIS A 63 24.06 23.87 -20.04
C HIS A 63 25.23 24.52 -19.32
N VAL A 64 25.12 24.74 -18.01
CA VAL A 64 26.23 25.24 -17.17
C VAL A 64 27.38 24.23 -17.15
N MET A 65 27.09 22.95 -16.90
CA MET A 65 28.10 21.89 -16.91
C MET A 65 28.78 21.73 -18.27
N GLU A 66 28.03 21.89 -19.36
CA GLU A 66 28.59 21.90 -20.71
C GLU A 66 29.62 23.01 -20.89
N ARG A 67 29.19 24.27 -20.70
CA ARG A 67 30.03 25.45 -20.94
C ARG A 67 31.26 25.48 -20.03
N GLU A 68 31.10 25.09 -18.77
CA GLU A 68 32.19 25.15 -17.80
C GLU A 68 33.14 23.95 -17.87
N SER A 69 32.67 22.76 -18.24
CA SER A 69 33.47 21.52 -18.16
C SER A 69 33.60 20.74 -19.45
N PHE A 70 32.52 20.52 -20.21
CA PHE A 70 32.57 19.67 -21.41
C PHE A 70 33.16 20.36 -22.64
N GLU A 71 33.16 21.69 -22.67
CA GLU A 71 33.85 22.50 -23.69
C GLU A 71 35.34 22.76 -23.38
N ASP A 72 35.79 22.50 -22.15
CA ASP A 72 37.18 22.69 -21.76
C ASP A 72 38.07 21.55 -22.32
N GLU A 73 38.97 21.89 -23.24
CA GLU A 73 39.91 20.97 -23.90
C GLU A 73 40.78 20.15 -22.91
N ALA A 74 41.17 20.73 -21.77
CA ALA A 74 42.01 20.03 -20.80
C ALA A 74 41.20 19.00 -20.00
N ILE A 75 39.96 19.33 -19.61
CA ILE A 75 39.03 18.40 -18.96
C ILE A 75 38.62 17.30 -19.95
N ALA A 76 38.23 17.66 -21.17
CA ALA A 76 37.85 16.72 -22.22
C ALA A 76 38.97 15.73 -22.54
N LYS A 77 40.23 16.19 -22.55
CA LYS A 77 41.37 15.28 -22.71
C LYS A 77 41.47 14.24 -21.59
N ILE A 78 41.27 14.63 -20.33
CA ILE A 78 41.27 13.68 -19.19
C ILE A 78 40.13 12.67 -19.37
N MET A 79 38.94 13.14 -19.74
CA MET A 79 37.76 12.28 -19.97
C MET A 79 38.02 11.25 -21.06
N ASN A 80 38.50 11.68 -22.23
CA ASN A 80 38.73 10.83 -23.40
C ASN A 80 39.86 9.81 -23.19
N ASP A 81 40.91 10.18 -22.44
CA ASP A 81 42.02 9.27 -22.15
C ASP A 81 41.62 8.18 -21.14
N SER A 82 40.81 8.53 -20.13
CA SER A 82 40.53 7.68 -18.97
C SER A 82 39.22 6.87 -19.03
N PHE A 83 38.22 7.32 -19.80
CA PHE A 83 36.85 6.76 -19.74
C PHE A 83 36.27 6.53 -21.14
N VAL A 84 35.24 5.67 -21.21
CA VAL A 84 34.28 5.68 -22.32
C VAL A 84 33.16 6.63 -21.93
N ASN A 85 33.07 7.78 -22.61
CA ASN A 85 32.15 8.85 -22.24
C ASN A 85 30.79 8.63 -22.92
N VAL A 86 29.74 8.41 -22.14
CA VAL A 86 28.39 8.12 -22.63
C VAL A 86 27.44 9.24 -22.20
N LYS A 87 26.68 9.78 -23.16
CA LYS A 87 25.69 10.82 -22.96
C LYS A 87 24.29 10.25 -23.17
N VAL A 88 23.36 10.54 -22.26
CA VAL A 88 21.98 10.03 -22.31
C VAL A 88 20.99 11.16 -22.09
N ASP A 89 19.97 11.21 -22.96
CA ASP A 89 18.77 12.01 -22.75
C ASP A 89 17.78 11.23 -21.88
N ARG A 90 17.46 11.74 -20.68
CA ARG A 90 16.53 11.08 -19.77
C ARG A 90 15.11 11.01 -20.31
N GLU A 91 14.73 11.93 -21.20
CA GLU A 91 13.38 11.95 -21.78
C GLU A 91 13.21 10.80 -22.77
N GLU A 92 14.28 10.41 -23.45
CA GLU A 92 14.32 9.25 -24.35
C GLU A 92 14.60 7.93 -23.60
N ARG A 93 15.39 7.97 -22.53
CA ARG A 93 15.85 6.79 -21.78
C ARG A 93 15.58 6.89 -20.27
N PRO A 94 14.30 6.96 -19.84
CA PRO A 94 13.95 7.01 -18.42
C PRO A 94 14.38 5.73 -17.68
N ASP A 95 14.42 4.60 -18.38
CA ASP A 95 14.88 3.30 -17.88
C ASP A 95 16.32 3.32 -17.37
N ILE A 96 17.21 4.07 -18.04
CA ILE A 96 18.59 4.30 -17.59
C ILE A 96 18.60 5.33 -16.45
N ASP A 97 17.88 6.44 -16.63
CA ASP A 97 17.83 7.55 -15.68
C ASP A 97 17.41 7.09 -14.28
N GLU A 98 16.33 6.32 -14.17
CA GLU A 98 15.78 5.87 -12.89
C GLU A 98 16.73 4.96 -12.11
N ILE A 99 17.34 3.99 -12.79
CA ILE A 99 18.29 3.05 -12.18
C ILE A 99 19.47 3.83 -11.58
N TYR A 100 20.05 4.74 -12.36
CA TYR A 100 21.25 5.45 -11.95
C TYR A 100 20.95 6.67 -11.06
N MET A 101 19.74 7.22 -11.11
CA MET A 101 19.27 8.20 -10.14
C MET A 101 19.08 7.54 -8.77
N ALA A 102 18.47 6.34 -8.71
CA ALA A 102 18.37 5.58 -7.47
C ALA A 102 19.76 5.28 -6.87
N ALA A 103 20.73 4.92 -7.73
CA ALA A 103 22.13 4.77 -7.32
C ALA A 103 22.70 6.09 -6.76
N THR A 104 22.49 7.21 -7.46
CA THR A 104 23.01 8.53 -7.08
C THR A 104 22.45 8.97 -5.72
N VAL A 105 21.15 8.86 -5.51
CA VAL A 105 20.48 9.20 -4.23
C VAL A 105 21.04 8.36 -3.09
N ALA A 106 21.21 7.05 -3.29
CA ALA A 106 21.76 6.16 -2.29
C ALA A 106 23.24 6.47 -1.96
N MET A 107 24.06 6.87 -2.94
CA MET A 107 25.46 7.26 -2.72
C MET A 107 25.62 8.64 -2.07
N ASN A 108 24.70 9.57 -2.35
CA ASN A 108 24.82 10.98 -1.95
C ASN A 108 23.93 11.38 -0.77
N ARG A 109 23.72 10.46 0.19
CA ARG A 109 22.95 10.71 1.43
C ARG A 109 21.54 11.26 1.16
N GLY A 110 20.86 10.72 0.15
CA GLY A 110 19.50 11.11 -0.22
C GLY A 110 19.42 12.27 -1.22
N GLN A 111 20.54 12.75 -1.76
CA GLN A 111 20.56 13.83 -2.76
C GLN A 111 20.72 13.29 -4.18
N GLY A 112 19.91 13.79 -5.11
CA GLY A 112 19.98 13.50 -6.54
C GLY A 112 19.65 14.73 -7.37
N GLY A 113 19.66 14.59 -8.70
CA GLY A 113 19.31 15.67 -9.63
C GLY A 113 20.17 15.64 -10.90
N TRP A 114 19.78 16.47 -11.87
CA TRP A 114 20.46 16.63 -13.14
C TRP A 114 21.29 17.92 -13.18
N PRO A 115 22.44 17.97 -13.88
CA PRO A 115 23.05 16.87 -14.65
C PRO A 115 23.53 15.76 -13.72
N MET A 116 23.29 14.51 -14.10
CA MET A 116 23.72 13.34 -13.33
C MET A 116 25.00 12.78 -13.95
N THR A 117 26.04 12.57 -13.14
CA THR A 117 27.34 12.03 -13.56
C THR A 117 27.66 10.77 -12.76
N VAL A 118 27.74 9.64 -13.44
CA VAL A 118 27.96 8.33 -12.82
C VAL A 118 29.13 7.60 -13.49
N PHE A 119 30.00 7.01 -12.68
CA PHE A 119 31.11 6.19 -13.14
C PHE A 119 30.71 4.72 -13.00
N LEU A 120 30.68 3.97 -14.11
CA LEU A 120 30.26 2.57 -14.15
C LEU A 120 31.42 1.65 -14.51
N THR A 121 31.40 0.42 -13.99
CA THR A 121 32.23 -0.67 -14.49
C THR A 121 31.83 -1.06 -15.93
N PRO A 122 32.67 -1.81 -16.68
CA PRO A 122 32.26 -2.41 -17.96
C PRO A 122 31.03 -3.34 -17.87
N GLU A 123 30.71 -3.80 -16.66
CA GLU A 123 29.53 -4.58 -16.31
C GLU A 123 28.32 -3.72 -15.91
N LEU A 124 28.42 -2.39 -16.06
CA LEU A 124 27.38 -1.38 -15.81
C LEU A 124 27.07 -1.11 -14.32
N GLU A 125 27.93 -1.58 -13.42
CA GLU A 125 27.76 -1.40 -11.97
C GLU A 125 28.28 -0.02 -11.54
N PRO A 126 27.50 0.77 -10.77
CA PRO A 126 27.92 2.11 -10.37
C PRO A 126 29.02 2.06 -9.31
N VAL A 127 30.06 2.86 -9.51
CA VAL A 127 31.25 2.94 -8.66
C VAL A 127 31.29 4.26 -7.87
N PHE A 128 30.85 5.34 -8.51
CA PHE A 128 30.76 6.67 -7.92
C PHE A 128 29.71 7.49 -8.68
N ALA A 129 28.99 8.37 -7.98
CA ALA A 129 27.92 9.17 -8.58
C ALA A 129 27.87 10.57 -7.98
N GLY A 130 27.49 11.56 -8.78
CA GLY A 130 27.27 12.94 -8.36
C GLY A 130 26.36 13.68 -9.33
N THR A 131 26.05 14.93 -8.98
CA THR A 131 25.27 15.82 -9.85
C THR A 131 26.21 16.78 -10.60
N TYR A 132 26.13 18.07 -10.29
CA TYR A 132 27.04 19.09 -10.82
C TYR A 132 28.41 19.07 -10.14
N PHE A 133 29.48 19.10 -10.93
CA PHE A 133 30.86 19.27 -10.46
C PHE A 133 31.46 20.55 -11.06
N PRO A 134 31.97 21.49 -10.25
CA PRO A 134 32.61 22.69 -10.78
C PRO A 134 33.91 22.33 -11.53
N PRO A 135 34.36 23.12 -12.53
CA PRO A 135 35.56 22.80 -13.30
C PRO A 135 36.85 22.79 -12.45
N HIS A 136 36.85 23.52 -11.34
CA HIS A 136 37.98 23.64 -10.41
C HIS A 136 37.53 23.44 -8.96
N ASP A 137 38.47 23.04 -8.09
CA ASP A 137 38.22 22.86 -6.66
C ASP A 137 37.68 24.17 -6.03
N MET A 138 36.54 24.10 -5.35
CA MET A 138 35.88 25.27 -4.74
C MET A 138 35.37 24.95 -3.33
N HIS A 139 35.74 25.78 -2.34
CA HIS A 139 35.16 25.78 -0.99
C HIS A 139 35.02 24.38 -0.34
N GLY A 140 36.05 23.53 -0.47
CA GLY A 140 36.06 22.17 0.09
C GLY A 140 35.32 21.11 -0.73
N ARG A 141 34.84 21.45 -1.93
CA ARG A 141 34.33 20.51 -2.94
C ARG A 141 35.40 20.28 -4.02
N PRO A 142 35.71 19.02 -4.37
CA PRO A 142 36.63 18.73 -5.46
C PRO A 142 36.02 19.17 -6.79
N GLY A 143 36.85 19.75 -7.65
CA GLY A 143 36.51 20.06 -9.03
C GLY A 143 36.47 18.80 -9.90
N PHE A 144 35.88 18.92 -11.07
CA PHE A 144 35.61 17.79 -11.94
C PHE A 144 36.90 17.09 -12.38
N SER A 145 37.96 17.85 -12.70
CA SER A 145 39.28 17.29 -13.03
C SER A 145 39.88 16.46 -11.88
N THR A 146 39.73 16.93 -10.63
CA THR A 146 40.16 16.20 -9.42
C THR A 146 39.39 14.88 -9.28
N VAL A 147 38.06 14.90 -9.46
CA VAL A 147 37.21 13.70 -9.40
C VAL A 147 37.60 12.69 -10.47
N LEU A 148 37.71 13.13 -11.74
CA LEU A 148 38.10 12.29 -12.87
C LEU A 148 39.43 11.58 -12.63
N MET A 149 40.44 12.32 -12.18
CA MET A 149 41.76 11.75 -11.89
C MET A 149 41.74 10.75 -10.72
N GLN A 150 40.97 11.03 -9.66
CA GLN A 150 40.87 10.14 -8.50
C GLN A 150 40.18 8.82 -8.85
N VAL A 151 39.06 8.88 -9.58
CA VAL A 151 38.33 7.68 -10.02
C VAL A 151 39.19 6.86 -10.99
N SER A 152 39.80 7.52 -11.98
CA SER A 152 40.70 6.86 -12.93
C SER A 152 41.88 6.19 -12.22
N ARG A 153 42.51 6.86 -11.25
CA ARG A 153 43.63 6.31 -10.48
C ARG A 153 43.20 5.08 -9.67
N ALA A 154 42.06 5.16 -8.99
CA ALA A 154 41.54 4.05 -8.20
C ALA A 154 41.25 2.81 -9.08
N TRP A 155 40.75 2.99 -10.31
CA TRP A 155 40.54 1.88 -11.27
C TRP A 155 41.83 1.18 -11.72
N HIS A 156 42.94 1.92 -11.79
CA HIS A 156 44.24 1.37 -12.18
C HIS A 156 45.01 0.77 -11.00
N GLU A 157 44.91 1.35 -9.81
CA GLU A 157 45.69 0.96 -8.62
C GLU A 157 44.97 -0.06 -7.72
N ASP A 158 43.63 -0.05 -7.64
CA ASP A 158 42.84 -0.84 -6.68
C ASP A 158 41.53 -1.38 -7.30
N ARG A 159 41.63 -2.00 -8.48
CA ARG A 159 40.47 -2.43 -9.29
C ARG A 159 39.54 -3.42 -8.58
N GLU A 160 40.10 -4.44 -7.95
CA GLU A 160 39.30 -5.51 -7.31
C GLU A 160 38.45 -4.97 -6.16
N SER A 161 38.99 -4.03 -5.39
CA SER A 161 38.28 -3.31 -4.32
C SER A 161 37.11 -2.47 -4.87
N LEU A 162 37.30 -1.79 -6.01
CA LEU A 162 36.21 -1.04 -6.66
C LEU A 162 35.12 -1.96 -7.23
N ARG A 163 35.50 -3.08 -7.86
CA ARG A 163 34.54 -4.09 -8.34
C ARG A 163 33.73 -4.68 -7.19
N GLN A 164 34.40 -5.02 -6.07
CA GLN A 164 33.72 -5.53 -4.89
C GLN A 164 32.70 -4.51 -4.35
N ARG A 165 33.08 -3.23 -4.22
CA ARG A 165 32.18 -2.17 -3.75
C ARG A 165 31.01 -1.93 -4.71
N ALA A 166 31.26 -1.97 -6.02
CA ALA A 166 30.22 -1.83 -7.03
C ALA A 166 29.23 -3.00 -6.97
N GLY A 167 29.71 -4.23 -6.79
CA GLY A 167 28.88 -5.42 -6.61
C GLY A 167 28.06 -5.42 -5.31
N GLU A 168 28.67 -5.01 -4.19
CA GLU A 168 27.96 -4.81 -2.91
C GLU A 168 26.85 -3.76 -3.06
N PHE A 169 27.11 -2.68 -3.79
CA PHE A 169 26.13 -1.63 -4.03
C PHE A 169 25.01 -2.06 -4.99
N ALA A 170 25.35 -2.81 -6.05
CA ALA A 170 24.35 -3.39 -6.95
C ALA A 170 23.40 -4.34 -6.20
N GLU A 171 23.91 -5.08 -5.21
CA GLU A 171 23.09 -5.91 -4.33
C GLU A 171 22.19 -5.07 -3.42
N VAL A 172 22.71 -3.96 -2.87
CA VAL A 172 21.90 -3.01 -2.08
C VAL A 172 20.80 -2.39 -2.94
N LEU A 173 21.06 -2.04 -4.20
CA LEU A 173 20.03 -1.57 -5.14
C LEU A 173 18.95 -2.63 -5.38
N ARG A 174 19.33 -3.89 -5.60
CA ARG A 174 18.38 -5.01 -5.74
C ARG A 174 17.54 -5.21 -4.48
N GLN A 175 18.13 -5.08 -3.30
CA GLN A 175 17.41 -5.18 -2.02
C GLN A 175 16.45 -4.01 -1.81
N HIS A 176 16.80 -2.79 -2.21
CA HIS A 176 15.90 -1.63 -2.16
C HIS A 176 14.71 -1.73 -3.13
N GLN A 177 14.81 -2.58 -4.15
CA GLN A 177 13.70 -2.93 -5.04
C GLN A 177 12.82 -4.06 -4.47
N SER A 178 13.14 -4.63 -3.30
CA SER A 178 12.26 -5.58 -2.63
C SER A 178 11.10 -4.82 -1.97
N LEU A 179 9.88 -5.09 -2.40
CA LEU A 179 8.68 -4.41 -1.94
C LEU A 179 8.14 -4.96 -0.60
N GLY A 180 8.75 -6.03 -0.06
CA GLY A 180 8.19 -6.78 1.06
C GLY A 180 6.96 -7.60 0.66
N PRO A 181 6.31 -8.31 1.61
CA PRO A 181 5.07 -9.02 1.31
C PRO A 181 3.95 -8.03 0.98
N PRO A 182 3.11 -8.31 -0.04
CA PRO A 182 1.99 -7.45 -0.39
C PRO A 182 1.08 -7.16 0.81
N LEU A 183 0.60 -5.92 0.92
CA LEU A 183 -0.25 -5.45 2.01
C LEU A 183 -1.48 -4.75 1.44
N SER A 184 -2.66 -5.05 1.97
CA SER A 184 -3.89 -4.35 1.57
C SER A 184 -3.82 -2.87 1.93
N VAL A 185 -4.30 -2.03 1.03
CA VAL A 185 -4.40 -0.58 1.19
C VAL A 185 -5.87 -0.19 1.23
N GLY A 186 -6.23 0.77 2.06
CA GLY A 186 -7.63 1.14 2.26
C GLY A 186 -7.85 2.57 2.69
N GLU A 187 -8.98 2.79 3.35
CA GLU A 187 -9.42 4.09 3.85
C GLU A 187 -8.43 4.68 4.89
N THR A 188 -7.76 3.82 5.63
CA THR A 188 -6.71 4.21 6.59
C THR A 188 -5.60 5.00 5.91
N GLU A 189 -5.05 4.49 4.81
CA GLU A 189 -3.98 5.16 4.07
C GLU A 189 -4.46 6.47 3.42
N LEU A 190 -5.73 6.54 2.98
CA LEU A 190 -6.34 7.79 2.50
C LEU A 190 -6.37 8.88 3.60
N LYS A 191 -6.77 8.51 4.81
CA LYS A 191 -6.79 9.41 5.97
C LYS A 191 -5.39 9.82 6.42
N GLN A 192 -4.43 8.89 6.38
CA GLN A 192 -3.03 9.18 6.69
C GLN A 192 -2.41 10.14 5.67
N ALA A 193 -2.69 9.97 4.38
CA ALA A 193 -2.26 10.92 3.33
C ALA A 193 -2.78 12.33 3.62
N LEU A 194 -4.06 12.46 3.97
CA LEU A 194 -4.67 13.74 4.34
C LEU A 194 -3.97 14.39 5.54
N GLY A 195 -3.67 13.59 6.57
CA GLY A 195 -2.92 14.03 7.74
C GLY A 195 -1.52 14.55 7.38
N GLN A 196 -0.80 13.86 6.48
CA GLN A 196 0.52 14.28 6.01
C GLN A 196 0.46 15.56 5.17
N TYR A 197 -0.50 15.69 4.26
CA TYR A 197 -0.70 16.95 3.52
C TYR A 197 -0.98 18.12 4.47
N SER A 198 -1.82 17.91 5.48
CA SER A 198 -2.15 18.94 6.48
C SER A 198 -0.92 19.39 7.27
N GLN A 199 0.00 18.48 7.61
CA GLN A 199 1.22 18.80 8.36
C GLN A 199 2.25 19.58 7.54
N GLU A 200 2.36 19.31 6.24
CA GLU A 200 3.32 19.96 5.35
C GLU A 200 2.78 21.21 4.64
N PHE A 201 1.49 21.50 4.79
CA PHE A 201 0.82 22.58 4.09
C PHE A 201 1.35 23.95 4.49
N ASP A 202 1.69 24.75 3.47
CA ASP A 202 2.08 26.13 3.64
C ASP A 202 0.84 27.04 3.64
N ALA A 203 0.30 27.32 4.82
CA ALA A 203 -0.89 28.16 4.95
C ALA A 203 -0.70 29.63 4.53
N GLU A 204 0.54 30.10 4.30
CA GLU A 204 0.81 31.48 3.86
C GLU A 204 0.84 31.58 2.33
N TYR A 205 1.55 30.66 1.66
CA TYR A 205 1.78 30.73 0.21
C TYR A 205 1.18 29.55 -0.56
N GLY A 206 0.43 28.65 0.06
CA GLY A 206 -0.04 27.42 -0.56
C GLY A 206 1.10 26.46 -0.93
N GLY A 207 0.75 25.23 -1.31
CA GLY A 207 1.70 24.16 -1.59
C GLY A 207 2.18 23.43 -0.34
N PHE A 208 3.16 22.56 -0.54
CA PHE A 208 3.66 21.67 0.51
C PHE A 208 5.19 21.70 0.56
N GLY A 209 5.74 21.73 1.76
CA GLY A 209 7.19 21.71 1.98
C GLY A 209 7.90 23.05 1.73
N PRO A 210 9.24 23.06 1.87
CA PRO A 210 10.08 24.25 1.71
C PRO A 210 10.37 24.56 0.22
N ALA A 211 11.12 25.64 -0.04
CA ALA A 211 11.65 25.94 -1.37
C ALA A 211 12.86 25.03 -1.73
N PRO A 212 13.07 24.68 -3.01
CA PRO A 212 12.22 25.00 -4.17
C PRO A 212 10.87 24.25 -4.14
N LYS A 213 9.83 24.86 -4.70
CA LYS A 213 8.46 24.32 -4.74
C LYS A 213 8.09 23.82 -6.13
N PHE A 214 7.68 22.54 -6.19
CA PHE A 214 7.13 21.91 -7.39
C PHE A 214 5.59 21.89 -7.34
N PRO A 215 4.89 22.07 -8.47
CA PRO A 215 3.43 22.00 -8.53
C PRO A 215 2.93 20.60 -8.14
N PRO A 216 2.14 20.45 -7.05
CA PRO A 216 1.71 19.15 -6.55
C PRO A 216 0.41 18.69 -7.22
N ALA A 217 0.33 18.69 -8.55
CA ALA A 217 -0.92 18.51 -9.30
C ALA A 217 -1.70 17.24 -8.92
N VAL A 218 -1.03 16.07 -8.88
CA VAL A 218 -1.65 14.80 -8.49
C VAL A 218 -2.10 14.78 -7.02
N GLY A 219 -1.37 15.49 -6.15
CA GLY A 219 -1.73 15.66 -4.74
C GLY A 219 -2.96 16.54 -4.55
N ILE A 220 -3.08 17.62 -5.34
CA ILE A 220 -4.28 18.47 -5.38
C ILE A 220 -5.49 17.65 -5.83
N SER A 221 -5.36 16.87 -6.91
CA SER A 221 -6.42 15.96 -7.36
C SER A 221 -6.85 14.97 -6.28
N LEU A 222 -5.90 14.39 -5.52
CA LEU A 222 -6.24 13.54 -4.38
C LEU A 222 -6.99 14.33 -3.29
N LEU A 223 -6.52 15.51 -2.90
CA LEU A 223 -7.19 16.33 -1.88
C LEU A 223 -8.64 16.69 -2.25
N LEU A 224 -8.92 16.98 -3.53
CA LEU A 224 -10.28 17.21 -4.02
C LEU A 224 -11.17 15.95 -3.89
N ARG A 225 -10.62 14.76 -4.16
CA ARG A 225 -11.32 13.48 -3.92
C ARG A 225 -11.57 13.22 -2.45
N LEU A 226 -10.57 13.45 -1.59
CA LEU A 226 -10.70 13.26 -0.15
C LEU A 226 -11.71 14.24 0.46
N HIS A 227 -11.77 15.48 -0.04
CA HIS A 227 -12.83 16.42 0.30
C HIS A 227 -14.21 15.84 -0.05
N ARG A 228 -14.39 15.32 -1.27
CA ARG A 228 -15.65 14.70 -1.70
C ARG A 228 -16.02 13.47 -0.86
N ARG A 229 -15.04 12.60 -0.58
CA ARG A 229 -15.23 11.33 0.12
C ARG A 229 -15.55 11.52 1.60
N PHE A 230 -14.80 12.37 2.30
CA PHE A 230 -14.88 12.53 3.75
C PHE A 230 -15.61 13.80 4.19
N GLY A 231 -15.97 14.69 3.26
CA GLY A 231 -16.56 15.99 3.58
C GLY A 231 -15.61 16.94 4.30
N ASP A 232 -14.29 16.75 4.18
CA ASP A 232 -13.29 17.53 4.92
C ASP A 232 -13.08 18.92 4.26
N PRO A 233 -13.49 20.03 4.91
CA PRO A 233 -13.30 21.37 4.36
C PRO A 233 -11.83 21.83 4.31
N HIS A 234 -10.96 21.24 5.14
CA HIS A 234 -9.53 21.56 5.16
C HIS A 234 -8.82 21.02 3.91
N ALA A 235 -9.21 19.83 3.44
CA ALA A 235 -8.73 19.26 2.18
C ALA A 235 -8.98 20.22 0.99
N LEU A 236 -10.21 20.77 0.91
CA LEU A 236 -10.59 21.75 -0.11
C LEU A 236 -9.81 23.06 0.02
N ALA A 237 -9.60 23.55 1.24
CA ALA A 237 -8.85 24.77 1.49
C ALA A 237 -7.39 24.64 1.02
N MET A 238 -6.73 23.52 1.35
CA MET A 238 -5.36 23.24 0.90
C MET A 238 -5.25 23.21 -0.62
N ALA A 239 -6.16 22.49 -1.29
CA ALA A 239 -6.21 22.40 -2.75
C ALA A 239 -6.42 23.78 -3.39
N SER A 240 -7.47 24.49 -2.98
CA SER A 240 -7.87 25.77 -3.57
C SER A 240 -6.82 26.85 -3.37
N GLN A 241 -6.26 26.98 -2.16
CA GLN A 241 -5.22 27.97 -1.86
C GLN A 241 -3.92 27.67 -2.63
N THR A 242 -3.57 26.40 -2.82
CA THR A 242 -2.40 26.01 -3.60
C THR A 242 -2.58 26.36 -5.09
N LEU A 243 -3.74 26.01 -5.67
CA LEU A 243 -4.08 26.39 -7.05
C LEU A 243 -4.06 27.91 -7.23
N GLU A 244 -4.70 28.66 -6.33
CA GLU A 244 -4.73 30.12 -6.40
C GLU A 244 -3.32 30.73 -6.30
N ALA A 245 -2.50 30.27 -5.35
CA ALA A 245 -1.16 30.80 -5.15
C ALA A 245 -0.24 30.54 -6.35
N MET A 246 -0.30 29.34 -6.95
CA MET A 246 0.45 29.02 -8.16
C MET A 246 0.04 29.90 -9.35
N ALA A 247 -1.26 30.04 -9.61
CA ALA A 247 -1.78 30.86 -10.72
C ALA A 247 -1.55 32.37 -10.52
N ARG A 248 -1.47 32.85 -9.28
CA ARG A 248 -1.11 34.24 -8.97
C ARG A 248 0.40 34.49 -8.96
N GLY A 249 1.21 33.45 -8.78
CA GLY A 249 2.66 33.53 -8.80
C GLY A 249 3.24 33.87 -10.17
N GLY A 250 4.55 34.03 -10.24
CA GLY A 250 5.29 34.21 -11.49
C GLY A 250 5.59 32.90 -12.23
N MET A 251 5.31 31.75 -11.59
CA MET A 251 5.36 30.44 -12.28
C MET A 251 4.27 30.27 -13.33
N TYR A 252 3.17 31.00 -13.22
CA TYR A 252 2.15 31.08 -14.24
C TYR A 252 2.48 32.20 -15.21
N ASP A 253 2.52 31.92 -16.51
CA ASP A 253 2.78 32.95 -17.51
C ASP A 253 1.54 33.82 -17.71
N HIS A 254 1.45 34.93 -16.98
CA HIS A 254 0.33 35.88 -17.05
C HIS A 254 0.11 36.54 -18.41
N VAL A 255 1.04 36.40 -19.36
CA VAL A 255 0.94 37.01 -20.70
C VAL A 255 0.56 35.98 -21.77
N GLY A 256 1.11 34.76 -21.69
CA GLY A 256 0.87 33.70 -22.67
C GLY A 256 0.12 32.47 -22.17
N GLY A 257 -0.15 32.34 -20.89
CA GLY A 257 -0.68 31.13 -20.29
C GLY A 257 0.34 29.99 -20.20
N GLY A 258 -0.06 28.92 -19.53
CA GLY A 258 0.79 27.79 -19.19
C GLY A 258 1.72 28.07 -18.02
N PHE A 259 2.24 26.99 -17.45
CA PHE A 259 3.06 26.98 -16.25
C PHE A 259 4.51 26.62 -16.57
N ALA A 260 5.40 27.32 -15.88
CA ALA A 260 6.77 26.91 -15.69
C ALA A 260 6.86 25.71 -14.74
N ARG A 261 7.92 24.91 -14.83
CA ARG A 261 8.03 23.63 -14.12
C ARG A 261 8.00 23.76 -12.60
N TYR A 262 8.74 24.70 -12.02
CA TYR A 262 8.81 24.87 -10.58
C TYR A 262 9.26 26.28 -10.17
N SER A 263 9.03 26.62 -8.90
CA SER A 263 9.47 27.88 -8.30
C SER A 263 10.70 27.65 -7.43
N THR A 264 11.72 28.49 -7.59
CA THR A 264 12.92 28.48 -6.73
C THR A 264 12.65 29.03 -5.34
N ASP A 265 11.59 29.82 -5.18
CA ASP A 265 11.18 30.40 -3.91
C ASP A 265 9.89 29.77 -3.36
N ARG A 266 9.61 30.09 -2.09
CA ARG A 266 8.42 29.61 -1.35
C ARG A 266 7.11 30.30 -1.79
N ARG A 267 7.19 31.43 -2.50
CA ARG A 267 6.06 32.32 -2.86
C ARG A 267 5.46 32.05 -4.23
N TRP A 268 6.03 31.10 -4.98
CA TRP A 268 5.70 30.84 -6.39
C TRP A 268 6.06 31.99 -7.34
N LEU A 269 6.97 32.90 -6.92
CA LEU A 269 7.30 34.10 -7.70
C LEU A 269 8.38 33.82 -8.75
N VAL A 270 9.52 33.26 -8.36
CA VAL A 270 10.67 33.08 -9.26
C VAL A 270 10.68 31.66 -9.85
N PRO A 271 10.27 31.47 -11.12
CA PRO A 271 10.29 30.16 -11.74
C PRO A 271 11.68 29.78 -12.24
N HIS A 272 11.89 28.48 -12.48
CA HIS A 272 12.72 28.06 -13.61
C HIS A 272 11.83 28.06 -14.85
N PHE A 273 12.14 28.93 -15.81
CA PHE A 273 11.22 29.34 -16.89
C PHE A 273 10.92 28.25 -17.95
N GLU A 274 11.48 27.05 -17.80
CA GLU A 274 11.17 25.90 -18.62
C GLU A 274 9.69 25.52 -18.48
N LYS A 275 9.04 25.17 -19.61
CA LYS A 275 7.67 24.68 -19.62
C LYS A 275 7.63 23.28 -20.18
N MET A 276 7.14 22.34 -19.38
CA MET A 276 7.05 20.94 -19.76
C MET A 276 5.62 20.56 -20.13
N LEU A 277 5.46 19.67 -21.12
CA LEU A 277 4.14 19.21 -21.55
C LEU A 277 3.38 18.51 -20.43
N TYR A 278 4.05 17.63 -19.66
CA TYR A 278 3.42 16.86 -18.60
C TYR A 278 2.94 17.74 -17.43
N ASP A 279 3.69 18.77 -17.03
CA ASP A 279 3.28 19.69 -15.96
C ASP A 279 2.00 20.43 -16.35
N ASN A 280 1.96 20.94 -17.58
CA ASN A 280 0.81 21.66 -18.10
C ASN A 280 -0.41 20.75 -18.30
N ALA A 281 -0.21 19.48 -18.68
CA ALA A 281 -1.30 18.50 -18.74
C ALA A 281 -1.91 18.23 -17.36
N LEU A 282 -1.06 17.95 -16.37
CA LEU A 282 -1.48 17.62 -15.01
C LEU A 282 -2.13 18.81 -14.30
N LEU A 283 -1.56 20.02 -14.46
CA LEU A 283 -2.13 21.24 -13.90
C LEU A 283 -3.46 21.58 -14.56
N ALA A 284 -3.59 21.49 -15.89
CA ALA A 284 -4.87 21.72 -16.56
C ALA A 284 -5.97 20.82 -15.98
N LYS A 285 -5.71 19.51 -15.79
CA LYS A 285 -6.65 18.61 -15.11
C LYS A 285 -6.97 19.07 -13.68
N ALA A 286 -5.97 19.41 -12.87
CA ALA A 286 -6.21 19.86 -11.49
C ALA A 286 -7.04 21.15 -11.39
N TYR A 287 -6.87 22.10 -12.32
CA TYR A 287 -7.71 23.31 -12.38
C TYR A 287 -9.13 23.02 -12.88
N LEU A 288 -9.31 22.08 -13.81
CA LEU A 288 -10.65 21.62 -14.21
C LEU A 288 -11.39 20.97 -13.04
N GLU A 289 -10.71 20.10 -12.29
CA GLU A 289 -11.29 19.49 -11.08
C GLU A 289 -11.58 20.54 -10.01
N GLY A 290 -10.67 21.49 -9.79
CA GLY A 290 -10.89 22.62 -8.89
C GLY A 290 -12.13 23.42 -9.27
N TYR A 291 -12.31 23.72 -10.56
CA TYR A 291 -13.52 24.37 -11.08
C TYR A 291 -14.79 23.56 -10.82
N GLN A 292 -14.79 22.25 -11.10
CA GLN A 292 -15.95 21.40 -10.86
C GLN A 292 -16.33 21.32 -9.37
N VAL A 293 -15.36 21.39 -8.45
CA VAL A 293 -15.60 21.32 -7.01
C VAL A 293 -16.07 22.66 -6.43
N THR A 294 -15.52 23.80 -6.89
CA THR A 294 -15.80 25.12 -6.29
C THR A 294 -16.79 25.97 -7.08
N GLY A 295 -16.95 25.74 -8.38
CA GLY A 295 -17.63 26.63 -9.31
C GLY A 295 -16.90 27.96 -9.57
N ASP A 296 -15.62 28.08 -9.17
CA ASP A 296 -14.85 29.32 -9.30
C ASP A 296 -14.31 29.51 -10.74
N GLU A 297 -14.83 30.51 -11.43
CA GLU A 297 -14.42 30.89 -12.79
C GLU A 297 -12.92 31.23 -12.91
N PHE A 298 -12.24 31.57 -11.81
CA PHE A 298 -10.79 31.73 -11.80
C PHE A 298 -10.08 30.45 -12.21
N PHE A 299 -10.48 29.30 -11.67
CA PHE A 299 -9.88 28.00 -12.02
C PHE A 299 -10.22 27.60 -13.47
N ARG A 300 -11.46 27.87 -13.91
CA ARG A 300 -11.86 27.68 -15.31
C ARG A 300 -10.95 28.44 -16.27
N ARG A 301 -10.73 29.73 -16.00
CA ARG A 301 -9.87 30.59 -16.83
C ARG A 301 -8.44 30.04 -16.91
N VAL A 302 -7.85 29.65 -15.79
CA VAL A 302 -6.46 29.13 -15.76
C VAL A 302 -6.35 27.81 -16.53
N ALA A 303 -7.34 26.92 -16.42
CA ALA A 303 -7.39 25.70 -17.22
C ALA A 303 -7.46 26.00 -18.73
N VAL A 304 -8.36 26.90 -19.14
CA VAL A 304 -8.51 27.34 -20.54
C VAL A 304 -7.22 27.94 -21.08
N GLU A 305 -6.62 28.89 -20.37
CA GLU A 305 -5.40 29.57 -20.80
C GLU A 305 -4.20 28.61 -20.88
N THR A 306 -4.16 27.58 -20.02
CA THR A 306 -3.13 26.51 -20.06
C THR A 306 -3.31 25.59 -21.27
N LEU A 307 -4.53 25.13 -21.55
CA LEU A 307 -4.81 24.31 -22.73
C LEU A 307 -4.61 25.11 -24.04
N ASP A 308 -5.01 26.37 -24.06
CA ASP A 308 -4.86 27.25 -25.23
C ASP A 308 -3.39 27.60 -25.49
N TYR A 309 -2.55 27.69 -24.46
CA TYR A 309 -1.10 27.77 -24.61
C TYR A 309 -0.56 26.56 -25.39
N VAL A 310 -0.93 25.34 -24.99
CA VAL A 310 -0.47 24.10 -25.63
C VAL A 310 -0.91 24.05 -27.08
N LEU A 311 -2.19 24.31 -27.36
CA LEU A 311 -2.72 24.31 -28.74
C LEU A 311 -2.03 25.33 -29.64
N ARG A 312 -1.64 26.48 -29.08
CA ARG A 312 -1.04 27.58 -29.83
C ARG A 312 0.45 27.41 -30.08
N GLU A 313 1.19 26.86 -29.11
CA GLU A 313 2.66 26.89 -29.12
C GLU A 313 3.32 25.51 -29.20
N MET A 314 2.64 24.43 -28.81
CA MET A 314 3.25 23.10 -28.66
C MET A 314 2.73 22.05 -29.65
N VAL A 315 1.67 22.32 -30.42
CA VAL A 315 1.10 21.34 -31.36
C VAL A 315 1.89 21.32 -32.67
N SER A 316 2.36 20.13 -33.05
CA SER A 316 2.99 19.89 -34.35
C SER A 316 1.99 20.05 -35.50
N PRO A 317 2.44 20.56 -36.67
CA PRO A 317 1.66 20.52 -37.90
C PRO A 317 1.23 19.11 -38.32
N GLU A 318 1.85 18.04 -37.82
CA GLU A 318 1.46 16.66 -38.11
C GLU A 318 0.35 16.12 -37.18
N GLY A 319 0.24 16.63 -35.95
CA GLY A 319 -0.83 16.23 -35.01
C GLY A 319 -0.37 15.96 -33.59
N GLY A 320 0.84 15.44 -33.39
CA GLY A 320 1.39 15.23 -32.05
C GLY A 320 1.80 16.53 -31.36
N ILE A 321 2.16 16.45 -30.08
CA ILE A 321 2.45 17.58 -29.21
C ILE A 321 3.90 17.49 -28.74
N TYR A 322 4.63 18.60 -28.88
CA TYR A 322 6.04 18.74 -28.53
C TYR A 322 6.28 18.64 -27.01
N SER A 323 7.50 18.31 -26.62
CA SER A 323 7.83 17.88 -25.25
C SER A 323 8.03 19.05 -24.28
N SER A 324 8.78 20.08 -24.67
CA SER A 324 9.13 21.19 -23.77
C SER A 324 9.63 22.45 -24.48
N THR A 325 9.68 23.56 -23.74
CA THR A 325 10.41 24.78 -24.13
C THR A 325 11.47 25.12 -23.09
N ASP A 326 12.67 25.50 -23.56
CA ASP A 326 13.82 25.86 -22.73
C ASP A 326 13.54 27.07 -21.81
N ALA A 327 14.30 27.17 -20.72
CA ALA A 327 14.29 28.30 -19.80
C ALA A 327 15.12 29.49 -20.33
N ASP A 328 16.17 29.21 -21.13
CA ASP A 328 17.13 30.20 -21.61
C ASP A 328 16.68 30.81 -22.96
N SER A 329 16.89 32.12 -23.12
CA SER A 329 16.77 32.83 -24.40
C SER A 329 17.93 33.82 -24.53
N GLU A 330 18.63 33.80 -25.66
CA GLU A 330 19.88 34.56 -25.85
C GLU A 330 20.97 34.19 -24.81
N GLY A 331 20.94 32.97 -24.26
CA GLY A 331 21.88 32.49 -23.23
C GLY A 331 21.62 33.03 -21.82
N GLU A 332 20.50 33.71 -21.61
CA GLU A 332 20.05 34.24 -20.31
C GLU A 332 18.68 33.62 -19.93
N GLU A 333 18.58 33.07 -18.72
CA GLU A 333 17.35 32.46 -18.19
C GLU A 333 16.23 33.51 -18.05
N GLY A 334 15.02 33.20 -18.51
CA GLY A 334 13.82 34.02 -18.26
C GLY A 334 13.70 35.33 -19.05
N ARG A 335 14.73 35.72 -19.82
CA ARG A 335 14.77 36.99 -20.59
C ARG A 335 13.56 37.21 -21.50
N PHE A 336 13.02 36.14 -22.06
CA PHE A 336 11.82 36.18 -22.91
C PHE A 336 10.56 36.62 -22.14
N PHE A 337 10.48 36.32 -20.84
CA PHE A 337 9.26 36.43 -20.03
C PHE A 337 9.19 37.70 -19.16
N VAL A 338 10.33 38.32 -18.83
CA VAL A 338 10.42 39.48 -17.91
C VAL A 338 10.24 40.83 -18.61
N TRP A 339 9.80 41.83 -17.86
CA TRP A 339 9.46 43.18 -18.37
C TRP A 339 9.96 44.31 -17.48
N THR A 340 10.23 45.46 -18.09
CA THR A 340 10.39 46.75 -17.39
C THR A 340 9.21 47.68 -17.69
N PRO A 341 8.93 48.69 -16.85
CA PRO A 341 7.87 49.68 -17.12
C PRO A 341 8.04 50.37 -18.48
N GLU A 342 9.27 50.64 -18.91
CA GLU A 342 9.58 51.27 -20.19
C GLU A 342 9.19 50.35 -21.36
N GLN A 343 9.51 49.06 -21.28
CA GLN A 343 9.12 48.08 -22.30
C GLN A 343 7.60 47.93 -22.41
N ILE A 344 6.87 48.08 -21.30
CA ILE A 344 5.39 48.08 -21.31
C ILE A 344 4.86 49.38 -21.94
N ALA A 345 5.43 50.53 -21.60
CA ALA A 345 5.03 51.83 -22.15
C ALA A 345 5.32 51.99 -23.65
N ASP A 346 6.27 51.22 -24.20
CA ASP A 346 6.53 51.14 -25.64
C ASP A 346 5.41 50.39 -26.41
N VAL A 347 4.59 49.60 -25.71
CA VAL A 347 3.57 48.72 -26.30
C VAL A 347 2.14 49.20 -26.01
N LEU A 348 1.91 49.71 -24.80
CA LEU A 348 0.60 50.13 -24.29
C LEU A 348 0.51 51.65 -24.22
N ASP A 349 -0.71 52.19 -24.27
CA ASP A 349 -0.91 53.60 -23.95
C ASP A 349 -0.66 53.90 -22.46
N GLU A 350 -0.57 55.18 -22.08
CA GLU A 350 -0.21 55.59 -20.72
C GLU A 350 -1.18 55.04 -19.65
N GLU A 351 -2.48 54.95 -19.96
CA GLU A 351 -3.48 54.47 -19.01
C GLU A 351 -3.48 52.93 -18.91
N GLU A 352 -3.38 52.25 -20.04
CA GLU A 352 -3.21 50.80 -20.12
C GLU A 352 -1.94 50.35 -19.39
N ALA A 353 -0.80 51.01 -19.64
CA ALA A 353 0.47 50.73 -18.98
C ALA A 353 0.39 50.94 -17.46
N ARG A 354 -0.27 52.02 -17.01
CA ARG A 354 -0.48 52.27 -15.57
C ARG A 354 -1.29 51.15 -14.92
N ARG A 355 -2.37 50.69 -15.55
CA ARG A 355 -3.24 49.62 -15.05
C ARG A 355 -2.50 48.28 -15.06
N PHE A 356 -1.82 47.95 -16.16
CA PHE A 356 -1.06 46.72 -16.34
C PHE A 356 0.08 46.61 -15.32
N ASN A 357 0.89 47.65 -15.17
CA ASN A 357 2.00 47.66 -14.21
C ASN A 357 1.53 47.55 -12.76
N ALA A 358 0.39 48.18 -12.42
CA ALA A 358 -0.15 48.14 -11.06
C ALA A 358 -0.72 46.77 -10.67
N TYR A 359 -1.30 46.04 -11.63
CA TYR A 359 -1.83 44.70 -11.40
C TYR A 359 -0.73 43.65 -11.43
N TYR A 360 0.19 43.74 -12.40
CA TYR A 360 1.23 42.73 -12.63
C TYR A 360 2.55 42.94 -11.87
N ASP A 361 2.57 43.87 -10.89
CA ASP A 361 3.75 44.20 -10.07
C ASP A 361 5.00 44.59 -10.89
N ILE A 362 4.80 45.30 -12.00
CA ILE A 362 5.90 45.77 -12.85
C ILE A 362 6.35 47.14 -12.37
N SER A 363 7.58 47.22 -11.86
CA SER A 363 8.11 48.44 -11.26
C SER A 363 9.54 48.76 -11.72
N PRO A 364 10.01 50.02 -11.56
CA PRO A 364 11.38 50.40 -11.93
C PRO A 364 12.48 49.69 -11.11
N VAL A 365 12.16 49.17 -9.92
CA VAL A 365 13.11 48.41 -9.09
C VAL A 365 13.16 46.93 -9.53
N GLY A 366 12.10 46.44 -10.18
CA GLY A 366 11.91 45.03 -10.44
C GLY A 366 11.49 44.24 -9.21
N ASN A 367 11.01 43.03 -9.44
CA ASN A 367 10.75 42.02 -8.40
C ASN A 367 11.72 40.82 -8.49
N TRP A 368 12.60 40.80 -9.51
CA TRP A 368 13.67 39.82 -9.70
C TRP A 368 14.82 40.42 -10.53
N GLU A 369 16.04 40.40 -10.01
CA GLU A 369 17.27 40.84 -10.70
C GLU A 369 17.21 42.21 -11.43
N GLY A 370 16.43 43.16 -10.90
CA GLY A 370 16.27 44.50 -11.48
C GLY A 370 15.26 44.58 -12.64
N VAL A 371 14.57 43.48 -12.95
CA VAL A 371 13.45 43.38 -13.89
C VAL A 371 12.21 42.83 -13.18
N SER A 372 11.05 42.83 -13.84
CA SER A 372 9.81 42.31 -13.24
C SER A 372 9.36 41.03 -13.93
N ILE A 373 9.14 39.99 -13.15
CA ILE A 373 8.35 38.81 -13.50
C ILE A 373 6.88 39.19 -13.28
N PRO A 374 6.02 39.22 -14.31
CA PRO A 374 4.60 39.47 -14.12
C PRO A 374 3.99 38.47 -13.12
N ASN A 375 3.31 38.97 -12.09
CA ASN A 375 2.61 38.18 -11.07
C ASN A 375 1.30 38.89 -10.66
N ALA A 376 0.43 38.29 -9.86
CA ALA A 376 -0.81 38.92 -9.40
C ALA A 376 -1.00 38.79 -7.87
N PRO A 377 -0.14 39.44 -7.05
CA PRO A 377 -0.05 39.23 -5.60
C PRO A 377 -1.25 39.80 -4.83
N ARG A 378 -2.11 40.57 -5.51
CA ARG A 378 -3.28 41.20 -4.94
C ARG A 378 -4.51 40.84 -5.77
N PRO A 379 -5.69 40.65 -5.15
CA PRO A 379 -6.94 40.47 -5.87
C PRO A 379 -7.23 41.63 -6.82
N LEU A 380 -7.91 41.33 -7.93
CA LEU A 380 -8.21 42.31 -8.98
C LEU A 380 -9.04 43.47 -8.44
N GLU A 381 -9.96 43.20 -7.53
CA GLU A 381 -10.85 44.14 -6.87
C GLU A 381 -10.05 45.16 -6.04
N ALA A 382 -9.03 44.69 -5.33
CA ALA A 382 -8.17 45.56 -4.50
C ALA A 382 -7.32 46.51 -5.36
N VAL A 383 -6.87 46.04 -6.52
CA VAL A 383 -6.13 46.88 -7.48
C VAL A 383 -7.07 47.87 -8.18
N ALA A 384 -8.28 47.44 -8.54
CA ALA A 384 -9.30 48.31 -9.13
C ALA A 384 -9.69 49.45 -8.17
N GLU A 385 -9.88 49.15 -6.89
CA GLU A 385 -10.13 50.14 -5.83
C GLU A 385 -8.97 51.14 -5.72
N GLN A 386 -7.72 50.68 -5.69
CA GLN A 386 -6.55 51.56 -5.68
C GLN A 386 -6.49 52.48 -6.92
N LEU A 387 -6.87 51.96 -8.08
CA LEU A 387 -6.85 52.69 -9.35
C LEU A 387 -8.07 53.61 -9.54
N GLY A 388 -9.09 53.48 -8.69
CA GLY A 388 -10.32 54.27 -8.71
C GLY A 388 -11.27 53.89 -9.86
N ILE A 389 -11.27 52.64 -10.30
CA ILE A 389 -12.10 52.12 -11.41
C ILE A 389 -12.89 50.88 -10.97
N ALA A 390 -13.89 50.48 -11.76
CA ALA A 390 -14.63 49.24 -11.51
C ALA A 390 -13.76 48.01 -11.84
N SER A 391 -13.95 46.90 -11.11
CA SER A 391 -13.22 45.64 -11.33
C SER A 391 -13.41 45.13 -12.77
N GLU A 392 -14.63 45.17 -13.29
CA GLU A 392 -14.93 44.73 -14.66
C GLU A 392 -14.29 45.64 -15.72
N GLU A 393 -14.03 46.91 -15.39
CA GLU A 393 -13.28 47.81 -16.26
C GLU A 393 -11.78 47.48 -16.26
N LEU A 394 -11.20 47.22 -15.08
CA LEU A 394 -9.81 46.78 -14.97
C LEU A 394 -9.59 45.46 -15.71
N GLU A 395 -10.46 44.48 -15.52
CA GLU A 395 -10.37 43.17 -16.17
C GLU A 395 -10.35 43.27 -17.70
N ARG A 396 -11.32 43.98 -18.30
CA ARG A 396 -11.35 44.22 -19.75
C ARG A 396 -10.11 44.96 -20.25
N SER A 397 -9.60 45.91 -19.46
CA SER A 397 -8.39 46.66 -19.80
C SER A 397 -7.15 45.77 -19.77
N LEU A 398 -7.05 44.85 -18.80
CA LEU A 398 -5.94 43.92 -18.70
C LEU A 398 -5.97 42.86 -19.81
N GLU A 399 -7.15 42.37 -20.18
CA GLU A 399 -7.33 41.42 -21.29
C GLU A 399 -6.83 42.00 -22.62
N ALA A 400 -7.28 43.19 -22.98
CA ALA A 400 -6.81 43.88 -24.18
C ALA A 400 -5.30 44.21 -24.14
N ALA A 401 -4.77 44.54 -22.96
CA ALA A 401 -3.35 44.80 -22.78
C ALA A 401 -2.50 43.53 -22.93
N ARG A 402 -2.94 42.39 -22.38
CA ARG A 402 -2.25 41.09 -22.50
C ARG A 402 -2.05 40.71 -23.97
N GLU A 403 -3.06 40.87 -24.82
CA GLU A 403 -2.94 40.58 -26.26
C GLU A 403 -1.84 41.41 -26.93
N LYS A 404 -1.79 42.71 -26.64
CA LYS A 404 -0.76 43.63 -27.19
C LYS A 404 0.63 43.28 -26.67
N VAL A 405 0.77 43.03 -25.37
CA VAL A 405 2.03 42.65 -24.73
C VAL A 405 2.52 41.29 -25.24
N TYR A 406 1.61 40.31 -25.42
CA TYR A 406 1.93 39.03 -26.04
C TYR A 406 2.42 39.20 -27.49
N ALA A 407 1.72 40.00 -28.31
CA ALA A 407 2.15 40.29 -29.67
C ALA A 407 3.53 40.98 -29.74
N ALA A 408 3.85 41.83 -28.76
CA ALA A 408 5.19 42.39 -28.62
C ALA A 408 6.22 41.34 -28.19
N ARG A 409 5.87 40.45 -27.24
CA ARG A 409 6.73 39.35 -26.78
C ARG A 409 7.12 38.42 -27.92
N GLN A 410 6.21 38.11 -28.84
CA GLN A 410 6.46 37.24 -29.99
C GLN A 410 7.51 37.78 -30.97
N ARG A 411 7.94 39.05 -30.84
CA ARG A 411 9.03 39.64 -31.63
C ARG A 411 10.40 39.49 -30.97
N ARG A 412 10.46 39.05 -29.71
CA ARG A 412 11.72 38.72 -29.01
C ARG A 412 12.26 37.39 -29.52
N VAL A 413 13.55 37.12 -29.29
CA VAL A 413 14.12 35.79 -29.50
C VAL A 413 13.41 34.82 -28.57
N LYS A 414 12.92 33.71 -29.11
CA LYS A 414 12.18 32.70 -28.33
C LYS A 414 13.16 31.74 -27.66
N PRO A 415 12.79 31.17 -26.51
CA PRO A 415 13.47 29.98 -26.01
C PRO A 415 13.39 28.84 -27.03
N SER A 416 14.39 27.96 -27.01
CA SER A 416 14.43 26.79 -27.88
C SER A 416 13.26 25.86 -27.58
N LEU A 417 12.66 25.29 -28.64
CA LEU A 417 11.60 24.30 -28.54
C LEU A 417 12.22 22.92 -28.69
N ASP A 418 12.02 22.04 -27.71
CA ASP A 418 12.28 20.61 -27.89
C ASP A 418 11.08 20.01 -28.63
N ASP A 419 11.27 19.77 -29.92
CA ASP A 419 10.23 19.32 -30.85
C ASP A 419 10.11 17.78 -30.91
N LYS A 420 10.69 17.06 -29.94
CA LYS A 420 10.41 15.64 -29.75
C LYS A 420 8.95 15.45 -29.34
N ILE A 421 8.33 14.41 -29.88
CA ILE A 421 7.01 13.93 -29.46
C ILE A 421 7.22 12.65 -28.66
N ILE A 422 6.77 12.64 -27.41
CA ILE A 422 6.92 11.51 -26.47
C ILE A 422 5.54 10.91 -26.20
N THR A 423 5.40 9.59 -26.35
CA THR A 423 4.14 8.85 -26.21
C THR A 423 3.49 9.09 -24.85
N ALA A 424 4.22 8.89 -23.74
CA ALA A 424 3.74 9.12 -22.39
C ALA A 424 3.16 10.54 -22.19
N TRP A 425 3.92 11.58 -22.55
CA TRP A 425 3.53 12.97 -22.29
C TRP A 425 2.37 13.42 -23.18
N ASN A 426 2.31 12.90 -24.40
CA ASN A 426 1.14 13.07 -25.26
C ASN A 426 -0.08 12.37 -24.66
N GLY A 427 0.06 11.18 -24.08
CA GLY A 427 -1.01 10.53 -23.30
C GLY A 427 -1.59 11.45 -22.23
N LEU A 428 -0.75 12.01 -21.36
CA LEU A 428 -1.21 12.95 -20.32
C LEU A 428 -1.98 14.14 -20.91
N MET A 429 -1.47 14.76 -21.97
CA MET A 429 -2.10 15.92 -22.59
C MET A 429 -3.39 15.57 -23.38
N ILE A 430 -3.43 14.42 -24.07
CA ILE A 430 -4.64 13.91 -24.72
C ILE A 430 -5.76 13.76 -23.69
N GLY A 431 -5.46 13.15 -22.54
CA GLY A 431 -6.42 13.04 -21.44
C GLY A 431 -6.83 14.42 -20.90
N ALA A 432 -5.91 15.38 -20.79
CA ALA A 432 -6.22 16.72 -20.31
C ALA A 432 -7.14 17.50 -21.27
N LEU A 433 -6.91 17.36 -22.58
CA LEU A 433 -7.77 17.93 -23.62
C LEU A 433 -9.15 17.26 -23.67
N ALA A 434 -9.22 15.94 -23.51
CA ALA A 434 -10.48 15.20 -23.42
C ALA A 434 -11.32 15.66 -22.21
N GLU A 435 -10.69 15.79 -21.03
CA GLU A 435 -11.35 16.35 -19.84
C GLU A 435 -11.71 17.83 -20.02
N GLY A 436 -10.86 18.61 -20.70
CA GLY A 436 -11.14 20.00 -21.05
C GLY A 436 -12.41 20.13 -21.90
N HIS A 437 -12.59 19.26 -22.90
CA HIS A 437 -13.83 19.20 -23.66
C HIS A 437 -15.02 18.83 -22.78
N ARG A 438 -14.90 17.75 -22.00
CA ARG A 438 -15.98 17.22 -21.16
C ARG A 438 -16.48 18.26 -20.16
N VAL A 439 -15.57 18.99 -19.51
CA VAL A 439 -15.89 19.97 -18.46
C VAL A 439 -16.31 21.33 -19.01
N LEU A 440 -15.68 21.80 -20.09
CA LEU A 440 -15.87 23.15 -20.61
C LEU A 440 -16.85 23.25 -21.78
N ASP A 441 -17.27 22.11 -22.35
CA ASP A 441 -18.10 22.02 -23.56
C ASP A 441 -17.45 22.71 -24.79
N GLU A 442 -16.14 22.52 -24.96
CA GLU A 442 -15.34 23.16 -26.01
C GLU A 442 -14.85 22.14 -27.05
N PRO A 443 -15.44 22.08 -28.27
CA PRO A 443 -15.11 21.06 -29.27
C PRO A 443 -13.64 21.05 -29.73
N ARG A 444 -12.98 22.21 -29.73
CA ARG A 444 -11.58 22.36 -30.15
C ARG A 444 -10.61 21.48 -29.37
N TYR A 445 -10.92 21.19 -28.10
CA TYR A 445 -10.07 20.34 -27.26
C TYR A 445 -10.23 18.86 -27.63
N LEU A 446 -11.47 18.40 -27.88
CA LEU A 446 -11.72 17.03 -28.35
C LEU A 446 -11.06 16.79 -29.71
N GLU A 447 -11.21 17.72 -30.66
CA GLU A 447 -10.60 17.63 -31.99
C GLU A 447 -9.06 17.52 -31.91
N ALA A 448 -8.43 18.32 -31.03
CA ALA A 448 -6.99 18.27 -30.81
C ALA A 448 -6.56 16.94 -30.15
N ALA A 449 -7.30 16.46 -29.14
CA ALA A 449 -7.03 15.19 -28.47
C ALA A 449 -7.09 14.01 -29.45
N GLU A 450 -8.14 13.94 -30.27
CA GLU A 450 -8.27 12.89 -31.28
C GLU A 450 -7.17 12.97 -32.35
N ARG A 451 -6.78 14.18 -32.76
CA ARG A 451 -5.71 14.37 -33.74
C ARG A 451 -4.37 13.88 -33.19
N ALA A 452 -4.06 14.19 -31.94
CA ALA A 452 -2.86 13.71 -31.27
C ALA A 452 -2.91 12.17 -31.07
N ALA A 453 -4.03 11.62 -30.61
CA ALA A 453 -4.19 10.17 -30.46
C ALA A 453 -4.01 9.41 -31.79
N ARG A 454 -4.64 9.89 -32.88
CA ARG A 454 -4.42 9.35 -34.23
C ARG A 454 -2.96 9.42 -34.65
N PHE A 455 -2.29 10.54 -34.38
CA PHE A 455 -0.87 10.68 -34.69
C PHE A 455 -0.02 9.63 -33.97
N ILE A 456 -0.22 9.41 -32.66
CA ILE A 456 0.51 8.38 -31.91
C ILE A 456 0.24 6.99 -32.51
N MET A 457 -1.03 6.66 -32.78
CA MET A 457 -1.40 5.36 -33.35
C MET A 457 -0.81 5.13 -34.75
N GLU A 458 -0.73 6.16 -35.58
CA GLU A 458 -0.20 6.05 -36.95
C GLU A 458 1.34 6.07 -37.01
N LYS A 459 2.00 6.82 -36.14
CA LYS A 459 3.44 7.12 -36.24
C LYS A 459 4.30 6.40 -35.22
N LEU A 460 3.75 6.07 -34.05
CA LEU A 460 4.47 5.45 -32.95
C LEU A 460 3.98 4.02 -32.63
N SER A 461 3.05 3.46 -33.40
CA SER A 461 2.78 2.02 -33.33
C SER A 461 3.86 1.20 -34.04
N ARG A 462 4.27 0.09 -33.44
CA ARG A 462 5.20 -0.88 -34.01
C ARG A 462 4.46 -1.98 -34.76
N GLU A 463 5.12 -2.61 -35.72
CA GLU A 463 4.53 -3.71 -36.52
C GLU A 463 4.15 -4.94 -35.67
N ASP A 464 4.82 -5.15 -34.54
CA ASP A 464 4.56 -6.24 -33.59
C ASP A 464 3.46 -5.91 -32.57
N GLY A 465 2.80 -4.76 -32.72
CA GLY A 465 1.77 -4.26 -31.82
C GLY A 465 2.31 -3.52 -30.59
N GLY A 466 3.63 -3.36 -30.44
CA GLY A 466 4.21 -2.50 -29.42
C GLY A 466 4.11 -1.01 -29.75
N LEU A 467 4.66 -0.16 -28.90
CA LEU A 467 4.80 1.28 -29.11
C LEU A 467 6.28 1.70 -29.21
N TYR A 468 6.53 2.73 -30.00
CA TYR A 468 7.73 3.55 -29.92
C TYR A 468 7.54 4.64 -28.87
N ARG A 469 8.64 5.05 -28.23
CA ARG A 469 8.62 6.09 -27.23
C ARG A 469 8.63 7.48 -27.85
N THR A 470 9.53 7.70 -28.82
CA THR A 470 9.81 9.04 -29.33
C THR A 470 9.67 9.13 -30.85
N TYR A 471 9.26 10.32 -31.30
CA TYR A 471 9.21 10.70 -32.70
C TYR A 471 9.81 12.10 -32.88
N ARG A 472 10.71 12.25 -33.85
CA ARG A 472 11.23 13.55 -34.28
C ARG A 472 11.66 13.51 -35.73
N GLU A 473 11.35 14.56 -36.49
CA GLU A 473 11.75 14.72 -37.91
C GLU A 473 11.47 13.49 -38.82
N GLY A 474 10.34 12.80 -38.59
CA GLY A 474 9.95 11.63 -39.39
C GLY A 474 10.51 10.30 -38.92
N VAL A 475 11.29 10.29 -37.83
CA VAL A 475 11.91 9.09 -37.25
C VAL A 475 11.23 8.75 -35.93
N ALA A 476 10.53 7.61 -35.90
CA ALA A 476 10.08 6.98 -34.66
C ALA A 476 11.15 6.00 -34.17
N HIS A 477 11.57 6.09 -32.91
CA HIS A 477 12.59 5.21 -32.37
C HIS A 477 12.41 4.97 -30.86
N LEU A 478 13.22 4.03 -30.34
CA LEU A 478 13.20 3.48 -28.98
C LEU A 478 11.91 2.75 -28.61
N SER A 479 12.06 1.57 -28.01
CA SER A 479 10.90 0.85 -27.46
C SER A 479 10.28 1.64 -26.32
N ALA A 480 8.96 1.74 -26.33
CA ALA A 480 8.18 2.33 -25.24
C ALA A 480 8.39 1.59 -23.91
N VAL A 481 8.34 2.35 -22.82
CA VAL A 481 8.39 1.87 -21.43
C VAL A 481 7.00 1.89 -20.79
N LEU A 482 6.86 1.41 -19.55
CA LEU A 482 5.56 1.27 -18.88
C LEU A 482 4.71 2.54 -18.89
N GLU A 483 5.30 3.71 -18.61
CA GLU A 483 4.56 4.98 -18.60
C GLU A 483 3.92 5.34 -19.94
N ASP A 484 4.54 4.96 -21.06
CA ASP A 484 4.00 5.21 -22.40
C ASP A 484 2.69 4.42 -22.62
N TYR A 485 2.66 3.15 -22.20
CA TYR A 485 1.46 2.33 -22.29
C TYR A 485 0.40 2.77 -21.28
N ALA A 486 0.81 3.01 -20.03
CA ALA A 486 -0.10 3.36 -18.94
C ALA A 486 -0.82 4.70 -19.21
N TYR A 487 -0.07 5.75 -19.53
CA TYR A 487 -0.63 7.09 -19.71
C TYR A 487 -1.47 7.18 -20.97
N LEU A 488 -1.04 6.52 -22.06
CA LEU A 488 -1.82 6.49 -23.29
C LEU A 488 -3.12 5.72 -23.12
N SER A 489 -3.09 4.56 -22.44
CA SER A 489 -4.30 3.78 -22.17
C SER A 489 -5.32 4.57 -21.34
N GLU A 490 -4.87 5.21 -20.26
CA GLU A 490 -5.71 6.09 -19.42
C GLU A 490 -6.32 7.22 -20.26
N ALA A 491 -5.52 7.85 -21.13
CA ALA A 491 -5.96 8.94 -22.00
C ALA A 491 -6.95 8.50 -23.08
N LEU A 492 -6.82 7.29 -23.60
CA LEU A 492 -7.75 6.71 -24.56
C LEU A 492 -9.10 6.37 -23.91
N ILE A 493 -9.10 5.98 -22.63
CA ILE A 493 -10.34 5.86 -21.84
C ILE A 493 -10.98 7.24 -21.64
N ASP A 494 -10.20 8.27 -21.26
CA ASP A 494 -10.70 9.66 -21.16
C ASP A 494 -11.29 10.14 -22.50
N LEU A 495 -10.61 9.87 -23.63
CA LEU A 495 -11.05 10.25 -24.96
C LEU A 495 -12.33 9.52 -25.39
N TYR A 496 -12.46 8.24 -25.02
CA TYR A 496 -13.70 7.48 -25.19
C TYR A 496 -14.85 8.08 -24.37
N GLU A 497 -14.62 8.38 -23.09
CA GLU A 497 -15.65 8.95 -22.21
C GLU A 497 -16.09 10.35 -22.66
N ALA A 498 -15.19 11.13 -23.27
CA ALA A 498 -15.47 12.46 -23.79
C ALA A 498 -16.19 12.44 -25.16
N GLY A 499 -15.73 11.61 -26.10
CA GLY A 499 -16.19 11.62 -27.51
C GLY A 499 -17.10 10.46 -27.93
N GLY A 500 -17.13 9.37 -27.17
CA GLY A 500 -17.96 8.19 -27.44
C GLY A 500 -17.51 7.33 -28.63
N SER A 501 -16.22 7.35 -28.99
CA SER A 501 -15.66 6.47 -30.04
C SER A 501 -15.09 5.19 -29.44
N LEU A 502 -15.74 4.05 -29.70
CA LEU A 502 -15.36 2.73 -29.21
C LEU A 502 -13.97 2.27 -29.63
N ASP A 503 -13.43 2.81 -30.73
CA ASP A 503 -12.10 2.45 -31.21
C ASP A 503 -11.03 2.84 -30.18
N TRP A 504 -11.23 3.94 -29.45
CA TRP A 504 -10.31 4.35 -28.38
C TRP A 504 -10.35 3.42 -27.19
N LEU A 505 -11.53 2.96 -26.78
CA LEU A 505 -11.66 2.01 -25.67
C LEU A 505 -11.04 0.64 -26.02
N ARG A 506 -11.22 0.17 -27.25
CA ARG A 506 -10.60 -1.07 -27.75
C ARG A 506 -9.08 -0.97 -27.80
N GLU A 507 -8.56 0.19 -28.19
CA GLU A 507 -7.12 0.41 -28.21
C GLU A 507 -6.53 0.50 -26.80
N ALA A 508 -7.25 1.13 -25.85
CA ALA A 508 -6.88 1.08 -24.44
C ALA A 508 -6.85 -0.37 -23.90
N GLU A 509 -7.85 -1.19 -24.23
CA GLU A 509 -7.87 -2.61 -23.88
C GLU A 509 -6.64 -3.34 -24.45
N ARG A 510 -6.36 -3.17 -25.75
CA ARG A 510 -5.22 -3.79 -26.42
C ARG A 510 -3.88 -3.42 -25.76
N LEU A 511 -3.70 -2.15 -25.40
CA LEU A 511 -2.48 -1.66 -24.77
C LEU A 511 -2.34 -2.19 -23.33
N LEU A 512 -3.42 -2.22 -22.54
CA LEU A 512 -3.40 -2.75 -21.17
C LEU A 512 -3.19 -4.27 -21.13
N GLU A 513 -3.76 -5.02 -22.07
CA GLU A 513 -3.46 -6.45 -22.22
C GLU A 513 -1.97 -6.68 -22.52
N ARG A 514 -1.36 -5.81 -23.34
CA ARG A 514 0.08 -5.83 -23.58
C ARG A 514 0.87 -5.45 -22.33
N THR A 515 0.42 -4.47 -21.54
CA THR A 515 1.03 -4.12 -20.25
C THR A 515 1.07 -5.33 -19.30
N LEU A 516 -0.05 -6.06 -19.18
CA LEU A 516 -0.12 -7.27 -18.38
C LEU A 516 0.83 -8.37 -18.88
N ALA A 517 0.99 -8.52 -20.20
CA ALA A 517 1.85 -9.55 -20.78
C ALA A 517 3.35 -9.25 -20.66
N ASP A 518 3.75 -7.99 -20.88
CA ASP A 518 5.17 -7.66 -21.07
C ASP A 518 5.83 -7.09 -19.81
N PHE A 519 5.06 -6.44 -18.95
CA PHE A 519 5.60 -5.65 -17.83
C PHE A 519 5.27 -6.24 -16.46
N ARG A 520 4.27 -7.11 -16.34
CA ARG A 520 3.83 -7.65 -15.05
C ARG A 520 4.92 -8.49 -14.37
N ASP A 521 5.10 -8.25 -13.08
CA ASP A 521 5.87 -9.08 -12.16
C ASP A 521 4.91 -10.09 -11.52
N GLU A 522 4.92 -11.34 -12.01
CA GLU A 522 4.05 -12.41 -11.51
C GLU A 522 4.30 -12.78 -10.04
N GLU A 523 5.47 -12.44 -9.48
CA GLU A 523 5.78 -12.72 -8.07
C GLU A 523 5.10 -11.71 -7.13
N THR A 524 5.11 -10.44 -7.49
CA THR A 524 4.63 -9.35 -6.61
C THR A 524 3.28 -8.76 -7.02
N GLY A 525 2.88 -8.92 -8.28
CA GLY A 525 1.70 -8.28 -8.89
C GLY A 525 1.94 -6.85 -9.40
N SER A 526 3.12 -6.28 -9.16
CA SER A 526 3.52 -4.96 -9.69
C SER A 526 3.93 -5.03 -11.17
N PHE A 527 4.36 -3.91 -11.75
CA PHE A 527 4.87 -3.81 -13.10
C PHE A 527 6.33 -3.32 -13.09
N PHE A 528 7.16 -3.94 -13.92
CA PHE A 528 8.47 -3.41 -14.28
C PHE A 528 8.33 -2.23 -15.23
N ASN A 529 9.28 -1.30 -15.20
CA ASN A 529 9.27 -0.13 -16.09
C ASN A 529 9.60 -0.52 -17.54
N THR A 530 10.33 -1.61 -17.73
CA THR A 530 10.77 -2.10 -19.04
C THR A 530 10.10 -3.43 -19.38
N ALA A 531 9.81 -3.65 -20.67
CA ALA A 531 9.24 -4.89 -21.17
C ALA A 531 10.19 -6.09 -20.97
N SER A 532 9.64 -7.31 -20.94
CA SER A 532 10.41 -8.54 -20.74
C SER A 532 11.46 -8.82 -21.83
N ASP A 533 11.26 -8.29 -23.03
CA ASP A 533 12.15 -8.37 -24.20
C ASP A 533 13.00 -7.10 -24.40
N HIS A 534 12.95 -6.15 -23.46
CA HIS A 534 13.75 -4.94 -23.50
C HIS A 534 15.25 -5.23 -23.33
N GLU A 535 16.10 -4.24 -23.64
CA GLU A 535 17.53 -4.39 -23.46
C GLU A 535 17.89 -4.72 -22.00
N LYS A 536 18.92 -5.55 -21.81
CA LYS A 536 19.29 -6.03 -20.47
C LYS A 536 20.14 -5.00 -19.75
N LEU A 537 19.50 -4.28 -18.82
CA LEU A 537 20.16 -3.41 -17.84
C LEU A 537 20.53 -4.21 -16.56
N ILE A 538 21.22 -3.55 -15.63
CA ILE A 538 21.68 -4.17 -14.37
C ILE A 538 20.51 -4.68 -13.50
N ILE A 539 19.36 -4.01 -13.56
CA ILE A 539 18.11 -4.38 -12.90
C ILE A 539 16.92 -3.96 -13.79
N ARG A 540 15.77 -4.62 -13.64
CA ARG A 540 14.47 -4.07 -14.10
C ARG A 540 13.85 -3.32 -12.94
N TYR A 541 13.79 -2.00 -13.04
CA TYR A 541 13.28 -1.11 -12.00
C TYR A 541 11.74 -1.16 -11.94
N ARG A 542 11.18 -0.86 -10.76
CA ARG A 542 9.73 -0.64 -10.56
C ARG A 542 9.51 0.69 -9.87
N ASP A 543 8.75 1.58 -10.49
CA ASP A 543 8.41 2.89 -9.94
C ASP A 543 7.14 2.87 -9.09
N GLY A 544 7.28 3.01 -7.77
CA GLY A 544 6.13 3.05 -6.86
C GLY A 544 5.54 4.45 -6.66
N ALA A 545 6.39 5.36 -6.18
CA ALA A 545 5.98 6.69 -5.77
C ALA A 545 5.83 7.65 -6.97
N ASP A 546 4.93 8.61 -6.85
CA ASP A 546 4.79 9.71 -7.80
C ASP A 546 6.03 10.62 -7.75
N GLY A 547 6.50 11.02 -8.94
CA GLY A 547 7.57 12.01 -9.12
C GLY A 547 7.03 13.33 -9.66
N ALA A 548 7.77 13.95 -10.58
CA ALA A 548 7.25 15.05 -11.39
C ALA A 548 6.10 14.60 -12.32
N THR A 549 6.11 13.32 -12.67
CA THR A 549 5.02 12.61 -13.36
C THR A 549 4.45 11.53 -12.42
N PRO A 550 3.18 11.12 -12.61
CA PRO A 550 2.58 10.05 -11.80
C PRO A 550 3.30 8.72 -12.02
N SER A 551 3.35 7.82 -11.04
CA SER A 551 3.96 6.49 -11.27
C SER A 551 3.29 5.75 -12.43
N GLY A 552 4.09 5.12 -13.31
CA GLY A 552 3.60 4.27 -14.40
C GLY A 552 2.80 3.08 -13.86
N ASN A 553 3.28 2.47 -12.76
CA ASN A 553 2.53 1.44 -12.02
C ASN A 553 1.17 1.95 -11.54
N ALA A 554 1.13 3.14 -10.94
CA ALA A 554 -0.09 3.72 -10.39
C ALA A 554 -1.13 4.02 -11.48
N VAL A 555 -0.69 4.58 -12.62
CA VAL A 555 -1.59 4.86 -13.76
C VAL A 555 -2.05 3.57 -14.43
N ALA A 556 -1.18 2.56 -14.58
CA ALA A 556 -1.57 1.26 -15.11
C ALA A 556 -2.65 0.59 -14.23
N ALA A 557 -2.47 0.60 -12.90
CA ALA A 557 -3.47 0.09 -11.97
C ALA A 557 -4.80 0.85 -12.06
N HIS A 558 -4.76 2.18 -12.16
CA HIS A 558 -5.96 3.01 -12.32
C HIS A 558 -6.69 2.72 -13.66
N ALA A 559 -5.96 2.63 -14.76
CA ALA A 559 -6.51 2.35 -16.08
C ALA A 559 -7.11 0.93 -16.15
N LEU A 560 -6.46 -0.07 -15.56
CA LEU A 560 -7.00 -1.43 -15.42
C LEU A 560 -8.28 -1.45 -14.59
N ALA A 561 -8.32 -0.71 -13.47
CA ALA A 561 -9.52 -0.59 -12.65
C ALA A 561 -10.68 0.03 -13.46
N ARG A 562 -10.46 1.17 -14.14
CA ARG A 562 -11.47 1.81 -15.00
C ARG A 562 -11.95 0.88 -16.12
N LEU A 563 -11.03 0.22 -16.82
CA LEU A 563 -11.37 -0.68 -17.90
C LEU A 563 -12.18 -1.90 -17.41
N SER A 564 -11.89 -2.39 -16.20
CA SER A 564 -12.65 -3.48 -15.57
C SER A 564 -14.13 -3.17 -15.44
N TYR A 565 -14.49 -1.90 -15.16
CA TYR A 565 -15.87 -1.45 -15.05
C TYR A 565 -16.53 -1.24 -16.42
N HIS A 566 -15.81 -0.67 -17.39
CA HIS A 566 -16.31 -0.51 -18.76
C HIS A 566 -16.66 -1.85 -19.42
N LEU A 567 -15.86 -2.89 -19.15
CA LEU A 567 -15.95 -4.19 -19.82
C LEU A 567 -16.58 -5.31 -18.96
N ASP A 568 -16.84 -5.06 -17.67
CA ASP A 568 -17.26 -6.10 -16.70
C ASP A 568 -16.28 -7.29 -16.65
N ARG A 569 -14.98 -6.96 -16.48
CA ARG A 569 -13.87 -7.94 -16.46
C ARG A 569 -13.18 -7.95 -15.09
N PRO A 570 -13.60 -8.81 -14.14
CA PRO A 570 -13.06 -8.81 -12.78
C PRO A 570 -11.57 -9.13 -12.72
N GLU A 571 -11.02 -9.87 -13.68
CA GLU A 571 -9.59 -10.17 -13.75
C GLU A 571 -8.72 -8.91 -13.92
N LEU A 572 -9.22 -7.87 -14.61
CA LEU A 572 -8.51 -6.60 -14.74
C LEU A 572 -8.53 -5.83 -13.41
N ARG A 573 -9.64 -5.92 -12.68
CA ARG A 573 -9.75 -5.35 -11.32
C ARG A 573 -8.79 -6.03 -10.34
N HIS A 574 -8.66 -7.35 -10.45
CA HIS A 574 -7.70 -8.11 -9.66
C HIS A 574 -6.26 -7.72 -9.98
N ALA A 575 -5.92 -7.51 -11.26
CA ALA A 575 -4.59 -7.03 -11.64
C ALA A 575 -4.31 -5.63 -11.06
N ALA A 576 -5.29 -4.72 -11.12
CA ALA A 576 -5.18 -3.39 -10.51
C ALA A 576 -4.95 -3.47 -8.98
N ALA A 577 -5.76 -4.26 -8.28
CA ALA A 577 -5.63 -4.45 -6.84
C ALA A 577 -4.29 -5.13 -6.45
N GLY A 578 -3.81 -6.08 -7.26
CA GLY A 578 -2.49 -6.71 -7.07
C GLY A 578 -1.34 -5.71 -7.16
N ALA A 579 -1.36 -4.84 -8.18
CA ALA A 579 -0.36 -3.80 -8.36
C ALA A 579 -0.34 -2.79 -7.19
N ILE A 580 -1.51 -2.43 -6.66
CA ILE A 580 -1.61 -1.56 -5.47
C ILE A 580 -1.04 -2.27 -4.23
N LYS A 581 -1.45 -3.52 -3.98
CA LYS A 581 -0.99 -4.30 -2.83
C LYS A 581 0.51 -4.51 -2.82
N ALA A 582 1.14 -4.64 -3.99
CA ALA A 582 2.58 -4.77 -4.12
C ALA A 582 3.33 -3.61 -3.45
N PHE A 583 2.81 -2.38 -3.53
CA PHE A 583 3.39 -1.20 -2.89
C PHE A 583 2.80 -0.90 -1.50
N GLY A 584 1.87 -1.72 -1.00
CA GLY A 584 1.18 -1.52 0.27
C GLY A 584 2.10 -1.20 1.46
N PRO A 585 3.22 -1.92 1.68
CA PRO A 585 4.15 -1.59 2.75
C PRO A 585 4.77 -0.19 2.66
N LEU A 586 5.03 0.30 1.44
CA LEU A 586 5.55 1.65 1.21
C LEU A 586 4.43 2.69 1.33
N ILE A 587 3.23 2.38 0.86
CA ILE A 587 2.06 3.26 0.95
C ILE A 587 1.69 3.50 2.43
N SER A 588 1.62 2.47 3.27
CA SER A 588 1.31 2.66 4.70
C SER A 588 2.39 3.48 5.43
N ARG A 589 3.62 3.55 4.91
CA ARG A 589 4.71 4.36 5.50
C ARG A 589 4.77 5.79 4.95
N PHE A 590 4.53 5.97 3.66
CA PHE A 590 4.66 7.24 2.95
C PHE A 590 3.46 7.54 2.04
N PRO A 591 2.22 7.52 2.56
CA PRO A 591 1.01 7.53 1.73
C PRO A 591 0.90 8.77 0.81
N ARG A 592 1.43 9.93 1.25
CA ARG A 592 1.48 11.14 0.43
C ARG A 592 2.24 10.98 -0.89
N ALA A 593 3.26 10.13 -0.91
CA ALA A 593 4.09 9.90 -2.10
C ALA A 593 3.39 9.03 -3.15
N PHE A 594 2.18 8.51 -2.86
CA PHE A 594 1.43 7.59 -3.71
C PHE A 594 0.04 8.15 -4.05
N ALA A 595 -0.04 9.46 -4.31
CA ALA A 595 -1.30 10.15 -4.54
C ALA A 595 -2.09 9.53 -5.71
N THR A 596 -1.41 9.17 -6.81
CA THR A 596 -2.05 8.50 -7.96
C THR A 596 -2.58 7.12 -7.60
N THR A 597 -1.81 6.32 -6.86
CA THR A 597 -2.26 5.00 -6.39
C THR A 597 -3.48 5.13 -5.48
N LEU A 598 -3.47 6.11 -4.57
CA LEU A 598 -4.58 6.38 -3.66
C LEU A 598 -5.86 6.86 -4.38
N ARG A 599 -5.74 7.47 -5.57
CA ARG A 599 -6.90 7.73 -6.43
C ARG A 599 -7.52 6.43 -6.98
N ALA A 600 -6.68 5.45 -7.36
CA ALA A 600 -7.15 4.12 -7.75
C ALA A 600 -7.76 3.36 -6.56
N VAL A 601 -7.19 3.54 -5.37
CA VAL A 601 -7.78 3.03 -4.12
C VAL A 601 -9.18 3.58 -3.90
N ASP A 602 -9.35 4.89 -3.98
CA ASP A 602 -10.67 5.51 -3.82
C ASP A 602 -11.71 4.95 -4.81
N LEU A 603 -11.34 4.79 -6.10
CA LEU A 603 -12.20 4.15 -7.10
C LEU A 603 -12.55 2.69 -6.75
N LEU A 604 -11.59 1.90 -6.28
CA LEU A 604 -11.81 0.48 -5.96
C LEU A 604 -12.62 0.28 -4.66
N LEU A 605 -12.50 1.20 -3.70
CA LEU A 605 -13.28 1.16 -2.46
C LEU A 605 -14.72 1.61 -2.68
N GLU A 606 -14.93 2.65 -3.51
CA GLU A 606 -16.27 3.23 -3.68
C GLU A 606 -17.05 2.63 -4.87
N GLY A 607 -16.33 2.13 -5.87
CA GLY A 607 -16.91 1.81 -7.17
C GLY A 607 -17.27 3.07 -7.98
N PRO A 608 -17.54 2.92 -9.28
CA PRO A 608 -17.87 4.04 -10.14
C PRO A 608 -19.34 4.44 -9.99
N VAL A 609 -19.60 5.72 -10.26
CA VAL A 609 -20.90 6.18 -10.76
C VAL A 609 -20.93 5.90 -12.25
N GLU A 610 -21.79 4.98 -12.68
CA GLU A 610 -21.89 4.58 -14.08
C GLU A 610 -22.89 5.46 -14.82
N ILE A 611 -22.45 6.06 -15.92
CA ILE A 611 -23.18 7.10 -16.66
C ILE A 611 -23.34 6.66 -18.11
N ALA A 612 -24.57 6.44 -18.55
CA ALA A 612 -24.86 6.19 -19.96
C ALA A 612 -25.70 7.33 -20.55
N LEU A 613 -25.13 8.02 -21.53
CA LEU A 613 -25.75 9.11 -22.28
C LEU A 613 -26.14 8.58 -23.66
N VAL A 614 -27.44 8.42 -23.88
CA VAL A 614 -27.99 7.87 -25.13
C VAL A 614 -28.67 8.98 -25.92
N GLY A 615 -28.18 9.26 -27.13
CA GLY A 615 -28.70 10.36 -27.93
C GLY A 615 -27.97 10.52 -29.26
N LYS A 616 -28.53 11.34 -30.16
CA LYS A 616 -27.85 11.69 -31.41
C LYS A 616 -26.65 12.60 -31.11
N LYS A 617 -25.45 12.26 -31.59
CA LYS A 617 -24.24 13.09 -31.39
C LYS A 617 -24.46 14.48 -31.99
N GLY A 618 -24.11 15.51 -31.23
CA GLY A 618 -24.32 16.93 -31.58
C GLY A 618 -25.78 17.43 -31.49
N SER A 619 -26.71 16.63 -30.96
CA SER A 619 -28.07 17.10 -30.67
C SER A 619 -28.10 18.00 -29.43
N ALA A 620 -29.02 18.97 -29.41
CA ALA A 620 -29.09 19.96 -28.34
C ALA A 620 -29.53 19.38 -26.99
N ASP A 621 -30.39 18.36 -27.02
CA ASP A 621 -30.87 17.60 -25.86
C ASP A 621 -29.76 16.74 -25.24
N LEU A 622 -28.98 16.01 -26.05
CA LEU A 622 -27.81 15.27 -25.56
C LEU A 622 -26.76 16.21 -24.94
N GLY A 623 -26.45 17.30 -25.64
CA GLY A 623 -25.48 18.30 -25.15
C GLY A 623 -25.92 18.97 -23.85
N ALA A 624 -27.23 19.15 -23.63
CA ALA A 624 -27.74 19.70 -22.38
C ALA A 624 -27.57 18.73 -21.20
N LEU A 625 -27.79 17.42 -21.42
CA LEU A 625 -27.51 16.39 -20.40
C LEU A 625 -26.00 16.27 -20.12
N GLN A 626 -25.16 16.32 -21.15
CA GLN A 626 -23.70 16.31 -21.00
C GLN A 626 -23.21 17.48 -20.13
N ARG A 627 -23.66 18.70 -20.41
CA ARG A 627 -23.32 19.88 -19.58
C ARG A 627 -23.78 19.73 -18.14
N ALA A 628 -25.01 19.27 -17.92
CA ALA A 628 -25.52 19.07 -16.56
C ALA A 628 -24.71 18.02 -15.77
N VAL A 629 -24.23 16.95 -16.41
CA VAL A 629 -23.30 16.00 -15.76
C VAL A 629 -21.93 16.64 -15.51
N ALA A 630 -21.43 17.44 -16.47
CA ALA A 630 -20.13 18.09 -16.40
C ALA A 630 -20.00 19.13 -15.28
N GLU A 631 -21.11 19.74 -14.85
CA GLU A 631 -21.15 20.68 -13.71
C GLU A 631 -20.80 20.00 -12.37
N HIS A 632 -20.85 18.66 -12.29
CA HIS A 632 -20.57 17.92 -11.06
C HIS A 632 -19.20 17.26 -11.06
N TYR A 633 -18.52 17.33 -9.91
CA TYR A 633 -17.26 16.62 -9.68
C TYR A 633 -17.52 15.12 -9.44
N LEU A 634 -17.36 14.32 -10.49
CA LEU A 634 -17.51 12.86 -10.48
C LEU A 634 -16.15 12.19 -10.76
N PRO A 635 -15.27 12.08 -9.73
CA PRO A 635 -13.91 11.56 -9.87
C PRO A 635 -13.83 10.04 -10.11
N ASN A 636 -14.82 9.29 -9.63
CA ASN A 636 -14.97 7.85 -9.78
C ASN A 636 -16.16 7.59 -10.71
N ARG A 637 -16.03 7.94 -11.98
CA ARG A 637 -17.09 7.73 -12.97
C ARG A 637 -16.67 6.70 -14.01
N THR A 638 -17.67 6.10 -14.63
CA THR A 638 -17.52 5.29 -15.84
C THR A 638 -18.59 5.76 -16.80
N ALA A 639 -18.19 6.41 -17.90
CA ALA A 639 -19.13 7.08 -18.80
C ALA A 639 -19.16 6.45 -20.20
N ALA A 640 -20.35 6.35 -20.78
CA ALA A 640 -20.53 5.91 -22.16
C ALA A 640 -21.47 6.88 -22.87
N VAL A 641 -21.03 7.39 -24.02
CA VAL A 641 -21.85 8.20 -24.93
C VAL A 641 -22.16 7.38 -26.16
N PHE A 642 -23.45 7.20 -26.46
CA PHE A 642 -23.91 6.28 -27.49
C PHE A 642 -25.00 6.89 -28.37
N GLU A 643 -24.81 6.79 -29.69
CA GLU A 643 -25.84 7.09 -30.69
C GLU A 643 -26.50 5.80 -31.24
N PRO A 644 -27.79 5.57 -30.93
CA PRO A 644 -28.53 4.42 -31.42
C PRO A 644 -28.52 4.28 -32.94
N GLY A 645 -28.06 3.12 -33.43
CA GLY A 645 -28.04 2.78 -34.86
C GLY A 645 -26.83 3.32 -35.64
N VAL A 646 -25.93 4.08 -35.01
CA VAL A 646 -24.68 4.57 -35.62
C VAL A 646 -23.47 3.87 -35.01
N ASP A 647 -23.38 3.81 -33.69
CA ASP A 647 -22.21 3.25 -33.00
C ASP A 647 -22.29 1.70 -32.94
N VAL A 648 -21.71 1.05 -33.94
CA VAL A 648 -21.70 -0.42 -34.07
C VAL A 648 -20.85 -1.06 -32.97
N GLY A 649 -21.43 -2.01 -32.23
CA GLY A 649 -20.76 -2.73 -31.13
C GLY A 649 -20.99 -2.11 -29.75
N ALA A 650 -21.59 -0.92 -29.65
CA ALA A 650 -21.88 -0.29 -28.36
C ALA A 650 -22.87 -1.11 -27.49
N ALA A 651 -23.78 -1.86 -28.11
CA ALA A 651 -24.65 -2.79 -27.41
C ALA A 651 -23.90 -3.96 -26.72
N GLU A 652 -22.63 -4.18 -27.04
CA GLU A 652 -21.80 -5.21 -26.41
C GLU A 652 -21.32 -4.77 -25.02
N LEU A 653 -21.17 -3.46 -24.80
CA LEU A 653 -20.76 -2.89 -23.52
C LEU A 653 -21.83 -3.13 -22.44
N PRO A 654 -21.47 -3.72 -21.28
CA PRO A 654 -22.40 -3.97 -20.17
C PRO A 654 -23.24 -2.75 -19.80
N LEU A 655 -22.59 -1.59 -19.66
CA LEU A 655 -23.23 -0.33 -19.30
C LEU A 655 -24.26 0.15 -20.32
N LEU A 656 -24.23 -0.26 -21.59
CA LEU A 656 -25.17 0.20 -22.61
C LEU A 656 -26.30 -0.80 -22.89
N ARG A 657 -26.27 -1.98 -22.29
CA ARG A 657 -27.30 -3.02 -22.52
C ARG A 657 -28.67 -2.56 -22.05
N GLY A 658 -29.64 -2.58 -22.97
CA GLY A 658 -31.04 -2.25 -22.68
C GLY A 658 -31.31 -0.75 -22.46
N LYS A 659 -30.40 0.13 -22.89
CA LYS A 659 -30.56 1.59 -22.82
C LYS A 659 -30.90 2.16 -24.20
N ASP A 660 -31.91 3.01 -24.25
CA ASP A 660 -32.46 3.56 -25.48
C ASP A 660 -32.86 5.03 -25.29
N LEU A 661 -33.37 5.67 -26.35
CA LEU A 661 -34.02 6.97 -26.24
C LEU A 661 -35.32 6.85 -25.42
N VAL A 662 -35.67 7.89 -24.67
CA VAL A 662 -36.96 7.99 -23.97
C VAL A 662 -37.88 8.89 -24.78
N ASP A 663 -39.03 8.37 -25.23
CA ASP A 663 -39.98 9.11 -26.08
C ASP A 663 -39.35 9.79 -27.32
N GLY A 664 -38.24 9.23 -27.82
CA GLY A 664 -37.51 9.73 -28.99
C GLY A 664 -36.55 10.89 -28.72
N VAL A 665 -36.31 11.26 -27.45
CA VAL A 665 -35.29 12.25 -27.05
C VAL A 665 -34.12 11.59 -26.33
N ALA A 666 -33.00 12.31 -26.25
CA ALA A 666 -31.82 11.86 -25.52
C ALA A 666 -32.13 11.57 -24.05
N ALA A 667 -31.47 10.56 -23.48
CA ALA A 667 -31.68 10.11 -22.12
C ALA A 667 -30.34 9.83 -21.42
N LEU A 668 -30.27 10.22 -20.14
CA LEU A 668 -29.20 9.90 -19.22
C LEU A 668 -29.66 8.76 -18.29
N TYR A 669 -28.83 7.74 -18.16
CA TYR A 669 -29.01 6.67 -17.19
C TYR A 669 -27.85 6.70 -16.19
N ILE A 670 -28.19 6.74 -14.91
CA ILE A 670 -27.24 6.65 -13.80
C ILE A 670 -27.42 5.27 -13.17
N CYS A 671 -26.34 4.50 -13.13
CA CYS A 671 -26.33 3.13 -12.60
C CYS A 671 -25.23 2.94 -11.55
N ARG A 672 -25.43 1.91 -10.72
CA ARG A 672 -24.44 1.36 -9.79
C ARG A 672 -24.65 -0.14 -9.72
N ASP A 673 -23.58 -0.92 -9.87
CA ASP A 673 -23.61 -2.39 -9.84
C ASP A 673 -24.68 -3.00 -10.74
N PHE A 674 -24.77 -2.50 -11.99
CA PHE A 674 -25.74 -2.92 -13.00
C PHE A 674 -27.23 -2.64 -12.67
N ALA A 675 -27.51 -1.95 -11.56
CA ALA A 675 -28.83 -1.43 -11.22
C ALA A 675 -28.92 0.06 -11.57
N CYS A 676 -29.95 0.44 -12.32
CA CYS A 676 -30.10 1.81 -12.81
C CYS A 676 -31.33 2.51 -12.24
N ARG A 677 -31.23 3.83 -12.10
CA ARG A 677 -32.37 4.71 -11.84
C ARG A 677 -33.29 4.81 -13.06
N ALA A 678 -34.44 5.46 -12.87
CA ALA A 678 -35.27 5.88 -13.99
C ALA A 678 -34.46 6.81 -14.91
N PRO A 679 -34.61 6.70 -16.25
CA PRO A 679 -33.88 7.54 -17.18
C PRO A 679 -34.27 9.02 -17.05
N ILE A 680 -33.28 9.89 -17.20
CA ILE A 680 -33.40 11.34 -17.05
C ILE A 680 -33.36 11.98 -18.44
N THR A 681 -34.37 12.78 -18.77
CA THR A 681 -34.44 13.55 -20.03
C THR A 681 -34.42 15.06 -19.80
N ASP A 682 -34.64 15.51 -18.56
CA ASP A 682 -34.55 16.91 -18.15
C ASP A 682 -33.21 17.16 -17.43
N PRO A 683 -32.31 17.98 -17.98
CA PRO A 683 -31.02 18.33 -17.36
C PRO A 683 -31.16 18.87 -15.92
N ALA A 684 -32.26 19.55 -15.59
CA ALA A 684 -32.47 20.10 -14.26
C ALA A 684 -32.63 19.03 -13.17
N ALA A 685 -32.93 17.77 -13.53
CA ALA A 685 -33.07 16.66 -12.59
C ALA A 685 -31.74 15.97 -12.26
N VAL A 686 -30.67 16.22 -13.03
CA VAL A 686 -29.38 15.50 -12.91
C VAL A 686 -28.77 15.64 -11.51
N ALA A 687 -28.69 16.86 -10.98
CA ALA A 687 -28.10 17.13 -9.68
C ALA A 687 -28.75 16.32 -8.55
N ALA A 688 -30.09 16.32 -8.51
CA ALA A 688 -30.85 15.62 -7.48
C ALA A 688 -30.65 14.10 -7.54
N GLU A 689 -30.51 13.53 -8.74
CA GLU A 689 -30.34 12.09 -8.91
C GLU A 689 -28.92 11.60 -8.63
N LEU A 690 -27.92 12.48 -8.76
CA LEU A 690 -26.53 12.20 -8.39
C LEU A 690 -26.29 12.26 -6.87
N GLU A 691 -27.09 13.03 -6.11
CA GLU A 691 -26.96 13.18 -4.65
C GLU A 691 -27.58 12.03 -3.83
N VAL A 692 -28.48 11.25 -4.40
CA VAL A 692 -29.17 10.18 -3.67
C VAL A 692 -28.31 8.90 -3.71
N PRO A 693 -27.98 8.29 -2.56
CA PRO A 693 -27.26 7.01 -2.52
C PRO A 693 -28.04 5.92 -3.27
N LEU A 694 -27.34 5.15 -4.10
CA LEU A 694 -27.85 3.90 -4.68
C LEU A 694 -27.31 2.74 -3.82
N GLY A 695 -28.17 2.17 -2.97
CA GLY A 695 -27.85 1.02 -2.09
C GLY A 695 -27.63 1.39 -0.61
N ASP A 696 -27.89 0.41 0.27
CA ASP A 696 -27.65 0.47 1.74
C ASP A 696 -26.29 -0.12 2.15
N GLU A 697 -25.48 -0.60 1.19
CA GLU A 697 -24.19 -1.25 1.49
C GLU A 697 -23.08 -0.22 1.78
N ARG A 698 -22.37 -0.46 2.88
CA ARG A 698 -21.21 0.34 3.27
C ARG A 698 -20.05 -0.04 2.34
N PRO A 699 -19.38 0.92 1.67
CA PRO A 699 -18.25 0.60 0.80
C PRO A 699 -17.15 -0.13 1.60
N PRO A 700 -16.44 -1.08 0.98
CA PRO A 700 -15.31 -1.73 1.63
C PRO A 700 -14.30 -0.71 2.14
N THR A 701 -13.66 -1.02 3.27
CA THR A 701 -12.64 -0.16 3.87
C THR A 701 -11.24 -0.49 3.39
N THR A 702 -11.03 -1.65 2.76
CA THR A 702 -9.74 -2.04 2.16
C THR A 702 -9.92 -2.68 0.78
N ILE A 703 -8.90 -2.57 -0.07
CA ILE A 703 -8.87 -3.29 -1.35
C ILE A 703 -8.47 -4.74 -1.06
N ALA A 704 -9.46 -5.60 -0.88
CA ALA A 704 -9.25 -7.03 -0.82
C ALA A 704 -9.67 -7.69 -2.14
N ILE A 705 -8.80 -8.55 -2.68
CA ILE A 705 -9.19 -9.52 -3.69
C ILE A 705 -9.60 -10.74 -2.91
N HIS A 706 -10.89 -10.96 -2.81
CA HIS A 706 -11.42 -12.08 -2.07
C HIS A 706 -11.45 -13.33 -2.96
N LEU A 707 -11.03 -14.47 -2.39
CA LEU A 707 -11.22 -15.79 -2.98
C LEU A 707 -12.72 -16.08 -3.08
N PRO A 708 -13.23 -16.38 -4.29
CA PRO A 708 -14.64 -16.65 -4.44
C PRO A 708 -15.02 -18.01 -3.87
N GLY A 709 -16.26 -18.08 -3.38
CA GLY A 709 -16.86 -19.32 -2.88
C GLY A 709 -16.46 -19.70 -1.45
N ARG A 710 -16.85 -20.92 -1.08
CA ARG A 710 -16.79 -21.45 0.30
C ARG A 710 -16.70 -22.97 0.33
N ALA A 711 -16.44 -23.56 1.48
CA ALA A 711 -16.50 -25.01 1.66
C ALA A 711 -17.85 -25.57 1.21
N THR A 712 -17.84 -26.66 0.45
CA THR A 712 -19.07 -27.35 0.04
C THR A 712 -19.01 -28.83 0.42
N ALA A 713 -20.17 -29.48 0.56
CA ALA A 713 -20.24 -30.91 0.81
C ALA A 713 -19.48 -31.69 -0.27
N ALA A 714 -19.71 -31.36 -1.54
CA ALA A 714 -19.03 -32.01 -2.66
C ALA A 714 -17.51 -31.74 -2.68
N GLY A 715 -17.06 -30.52 -2.34
CA GLY A 715 -15.63 -30.18 -2.32
C GLY A 715 -14.89 -30.86 -1.17
N THR A 716 -15.46 -30.83 0.03
CA THR A 716 -14.90 -31.50 1.21
C THR A 716 -14.91 -33.03 1.06
N ASP A 717 -15.94 -33.62 0.44
CA ASP A 717 -15.95 -35.04 0.06
C ASP A 717 -14.86 -35.40 -0.95
N ARG A 718 -14.68 -34.59 -2.01
CA ARG A 718 -13.62 -34.79 -3.00
C ARG A 718 -12.24 -34.77 -2.35
N LEU A 719 -12.00 -33.83 -1.42
CA LEU A 719 -10.73 -33.74 -0.70
C LEU A 719 -10.55 -34.97 0.21
N ALA A 720 -11.54 -35.31 1.01
CA ALA A 720 -11.50 -36.48 1.90
C ALA A 720 -11.22 -37.79 1.12
N GLY A 721 -11.80 -37.96 -0.06
CA GLY A 721 -11.59 -39.12 -0.94
C GLY A 721 -10.17 -39.26 -1.49
N ARG A 722 -9.32 -38.24 -1.39
CA ARG A 722 -7.88 -38.33 -1.73
C ARG A 722 -7.05 -38.98 -0.61
N PHE A 723 -7.60 -39.10 0.59
CA PHE A 723 -6.92 -39.59 1.79
C PHE A 723 -7.65 -40.80 2.40
N ALA A 724 -7.11 -41.38 3.48
CA ALA A 724 -7.72 -42.52 4.15
C ALA A 724 -9.03 -42.12 4.86
N GLU A 725 -10.13 -42.86 4.60
CA GLU A 725 -11.46 -42.55 5.15
C GLU A 725 -11.50 -42.45 6.68
N THR A 726 -10.65 -43.19 7.39
CA THR A 726 -10.61 -43.23 8.88
C THR A 726 -10.23 -41.89 9.51
N GLY A 727 -9.56 -41.00 8.78
CA GLY A 727 -9.09 -39.71 9.28
C GLY A 727 -10.13 -38.58 9.20
N PHE A 728 -11.29 -38.81 8.57
CA PHE A 728 -12.32 -37.80 8.33
C PHE A 728 -13.63 -38.12 9.05
N THR A 729 -14.44 -37.09 9.30
CA THR A 729 -15.77 -37.19 9.91
C THR A 729 -16.70 -36.09 9.35
N GLU A 730 -18.00 -36.23 9.57
CA GLU A 730 -18.98 -35.17 9.29
C GLU A 730 -18.80 -34.01 10.29
N LEU A 731 -18.90 -32.78 9.79
CA LEU A 731 -18.85 -31.55 10.58
C LEU A 731 -20.25 -31.24 11.13
N GLY A 732 -20.67 -31.95 12.19
CA GLY A 732 -22.03 -31.82 12.73
C GLY A 732 -23.09 -32.09 11.66
N ALA A 733 -24.18 -31.31 11.65
CA ALA A 733 -25.27 -31.39 10.67
C ALA A 733 -25.07 -30.47 9.43
N THR A 734 -23.85 -29.97 9.19
CA THR A 734 -23.58 -29.03 8.09
C THR A 734 -23.53 -29.69 6.71
N GLY A 735 -23.36 -31.01 6.66
CA GLY A 735 -23.10 -31.77 5.43
C GLY A 735 -21.65 -31.66 4.92
N LEU A 736 -20.79 -30.89 5.57
CA LEU A 736 -19.35 -30.81 5.26
C LEU A 736 -18.60 -31.98 5.92
N ARG A 737 -17.47 -32.38 5.32
CA ARG A 737 -16.53 -33.31 5.95
C ARG A 737 -15.23 -32.63 6.35
N THR A 738 -14.72 -32.99 7.52
CA THR A 738 -13.47 -32.47 8.05
C THR A 738 -12.54 -33.59 8.47
N ALA A 739 -11.23 -33.36 8.37
CA ALA A 739 -10.24 -34.15 9.09
C ALA A 739 -10.52 -34.07 10.61
N ARG A 740 -10.28 -35.17 11.33
CA ARG A 740 -10.43 -35.22 12.79
C ARG A 740 -9.38 -34.40 13.54
N LEU A 741 -8.32 -33.98 12.85
CA LEU A 741 -7.34 -33.00 13.33
C LEU A 741 -7.38 -31.77 12.41
N GLY A 742 -7.57 -30.61 13.02
CA GLY A 742 -7.55 -29.31 12.36
C GLY A 742 -6.29 -28.52 12.69
N PHE A 743 -6.02 -27.49 11.89
CA PHE A 743 -4.90 -26.58 12.10
C PHE A 743 -5.33 -25.40 12.98
N GLY A 744 -4.87 -25.35 14.23
CA GLY A 744 -5.07 -24.21 15.11
C GLY A 744 -3.97 -23.17 14.91
N SER A 745 -4.31 -21.95 14.52
CA SER A 745 -3.34 -20.95 14.09
C SER A 745 -2.85 -20.02 15.22
N TYR A 746 -3.21 -20.30 16.47
CA TYR A 746 -2.77 -19.49 17.62
C TYR A 746 -1.23 -19.38 17.69
N ARG A 747 -0.73 -18.14 17.76
CA ARG A 747 0.69 -17.75 17.70
C ARG A 747 1.39 -18.05 16.36
N THR A 748 0.64 -18.17 15.27
CA THR A 748 1.20 -18.11 13.92
C THR A 748 1.30 -16.66 13.45
N HIS A 749 2.19 -16.38 12.50
CA HIS A 749 2.51 -15.02 12.04
C HIS A 749 2.86 -15.09 10.55
N ASP A 750 2.33 -14.17 9.76
CA ASP A 750 2.53 -14.01 8.31
C ASP A 750 4.00 -13.80 7.88
N HIS A 751 4.83 -13.17 8.71
CA HIS A 751 6.26 -12.97 8.45
C HIS A 751 7.16 -14.17 8.79
N SER A 752 6.61 -15.30 9.26
CA SER A 752 7.40 -16.49 9.56
C SER A 752 7.32 -17.50 8.41
N PRO A 753 8.42 -17.73 7.66
CA PRO A 753 8.45 -18.75 6.61
C PRO A 753 8.15 -20.16 7.14
N GLU A 754 8.59 -20.46 8.37
CA GLU A 754 8.36 -21.77 9.01
C GLU A 754 6.86 -22.00 9.30
N HIS A 755 6.15 -20.97 9.78
CA HIS A 755 4.71 -21.06 10.03
C HIS A 755 3.93 -21.26 8.73
N ARG A 756 4.31 -20.55 7.66
CA ARG A 756 3.72 -20.68 6.32
C ARG A 756 3.90 -22.10 5.77
N GLU A 757 5.12 -22.62 5.80
CA GLU A 757 5.39 -23.97 5.30
C GLU A 757 4.72 -25.05 6.14
N ALA A 758 4.57 -24.85 7.46
CA ALA A 758 3.81 -25.77 8.31
C ALA A 758 2.32 -25.80 7.95
N LEU A 759 1.68 -24.64 7.71
CA LEU A 759 0.28 -24.58 7.26
C LEU A 759 0.10 -25.23 5.88
N LYS A 760 0.96 -24.88 4.90
CA LYS A 760 0.93 -25.48 3.56
C LYS A 760 1.14 -27.00 3.63
N ARG A 761 2.06 -27.46 4.48
CA ARG A 761 2.28 -28.90 4.72
C ARG A 761 1.03 -29.56 5.27
N ALA A 762 0.36 -28.97 6.27
CA ALA A 762 -0.85 -29.53 6.85
C ALA A 762 -1.97 -29.67 5.80
N LEU A 763 -2.21 -28.62 5.00
CA LEU A 763 -3.21 -28.63 3.92
C LEU A 763 -2.92 -29.72 2.87
N ARG A 764 -1.66 -29.85 2.44
CA ARG A 764 -1.21 -30.89 1.50
C ARG A 764 -1.32 -32.31 2.06
N THR A 765 -1.36 -32.46 3.38
CA THR A 765 -1.43 -33.77 4.07
C THR A 765 -2.83 -34.11 4.57
N GLY A 766 -3.86 -33.38 4.08
CA GLY A 766 -5.26 -33.74 4.27
C GLY A 766 -5.95 -33.00 5.41
N VAL A 767 -5.28 -32.06 6.10
CA VAL A 767 -5.99 -31.14 6.98
C VAL A 767 -6.81 -30.19 6.12
N ASN A 768 -8.11 -30.10 6.38
CA ASN A 768 -8.99 -29.21 5.65
C ASN A 768 -9.86 -28.34 6.56
N LEU A 769 -9.55 -28.25 7.85
CA LEU A 769 -10.18 -27.32 8.78
C LEU A 769 -9.10 -26.47 9.44
N ILE A 770 -9.23 -25.15 9.29
CA ILE A 770 -8.32 -24.15 9.84
C ILE A 770 -9.09 -23.27 10.81
N ASP A 771 -8.51 -23.05 11.98
CA ASP A 771 -9.05 -22.22 13.05
C ASP A 771 -8.13 -21.02 13.32
N THR A 772 -8.65 -19.80 13.19
CA THR A 772 -7.91 -18.53 13.35
C THR A 772 -8.77 -17.44 14.00
N ALA A 773 -8.23 -16.28 14.36
CA ALA A 773 -8.98 -15.21 15.02
C ALA A 773 -8.42 -13.82 14.71
N THR A 774 -9.26 -12.79 14.80
CA THR A 774 -8.84 -11.40 14.58
C THR A 774 -7.80 -10.93 15.60
N ASN A 775 -7.85 -11.45 16.84
CA ASN A 775 -6.92 -11.09 17.90
C ASN A 775 -5.62 -11.94 17.92
N TYR A 776 -5.49 -12.95 17.04
CA TYR A 776 -4.28 -13.77 16.99
C TYR A 776 -3.14 -13.01 16.31
N ILE A 777 -2.25 -12.46 17.13
CA ILE A 777 -1.14 -11.61 16.69
C ILE A 777 -1.65 -10.46 15.81
N ASP A 778 -2.72 -9.79 16.27
CA ASP A 778 -3.30 -8.62 15.58
C ASP A 778 -3.67 -8.90 14.10
N GLY A 779 -4.32 -10.05 13.88
CA GLY A 779 -4.75 -10.51 12.56
C GLY A 779 -3.65 -11.09 11.67
N ALA A 780 -2.39 -11.15 12.11
CA ALA A 780 -1.30 -11.75 11.32
C ALA A 780 -1.56 -13.22 11.00
N SER A 781 -2.29 -13.91 11.87
CA SER A 781 -2.70 -15.28 11.63
C SER A 781 -3.71 -15.42 10.49
N GLU A 782 -4.69 -14.52 10.39
CA GLU A 782 -5.65 -14.48 9.29
C GLU A 782 -4.95 -14.19 7.96
N ARG A 783 -4.04 -13.21 7.94
CA ARG A 783 -3.22 -12.89 6.75
C ARG A 783 -2.35 -14.05 6.29
N LEU A 784 -1.77 -14.79 7.23
CA LEU A 784 -1.02 -16.02 6.91
C LEU A 784 -1.93 -17.07 6.25
N VAL A 785 -3.12 -17.28 6.82
CA VAL A 785 -4.09 -18.26 6.30
C VAL A 785 -4.57 -17.88 4.90
N GLY A 786 -5.01 -16.63 4.72
CA GLY A 786 -5.51 -16.12 3.44
C GLY A 786 -4.46 -16.24 2.33
N SER A 787 -3.27 -15.67 2.56
CA SER A 787 -2.19 -15.72 1.56
C SER A 787 -1.72 -17.15 1.23
N ALA A 788 -1.69 -18.07 2.20
CA ALA A 788 -1.34 -19.47 1.95
C ALA A 788 -2.42 -20.23 1.16
N LEU A 789 -3.70 -19.96 1.40
CA LEU A 789 -4.81 -20.54 0.63
C LEU A 789 -4.80 -20.03 -0.81
N ARG A 790 -4.66 -18.71 -1.00
CA ARG A 790 -4.55 -18.07 -2.32
C ARG A 790 -3.45 -18.71 -3.16
N GLU A 791 -2.23 -18.81 -2.60
CA GLU A 791 -1.07 -19.42 -3.25
C GLU A 791 -1.36 -20.87 -3.68
N LEU A 792 -1.93 -21.70 -2.80
CA LEU A 792 -2.21 -23.10 -3.11
C LEU A 792 -3.34 -23.26 -4.14
N ILE A 793 -4.33 -22.37 -4.15
CA ILE A 793 -5.43 -22.38 -5.11
C ILE A 793 -4.96 -21.92 -6.49
N ASP A 794 -4.17 -20.84 -6.55
CA ASP A 794 -3.62 -20.32 -7.81
C ASP A 794 -2.67 -21.30 -8.47
N ASN A 795 -1.92 -22.07 -7.67
CA ASN A 795 -1.08 -23.16 -8.15
C ASN A 795 -1.86 -24.43 -8.54
N GLY A 796 -3.19 -24.45 -8.37
CA GLY A 796 -4.03 -25.62 -8.65
C GLY A 796 -3.80 -26.81 -7.70
N GLU A 797 -3.18 -26.58 -6.54
CA GLU A 797 -2.93 -27.63 -5.54
C GLU A 797 -4.15 -27.90 -4.67
N LEU A 798 -5.01 -26.89 -4.47
CA LEU A 798 -6.22 -26.94 -3.65
C LEU A 798 -7.40 -26.25 -4.35
N GLU A 799 -8.60 -26.65 -3.95
CA GLU A 799 -9.87 -26.02 -4.34
C GLU A 799 -10.47 -25.34 -3.09
N ARG A 800 -10.97 -24.10 -3.22
CA ARG A 800 -11.57 -23.35 -2.09
C ARG A 800 -12.68 -24.16 -1.41
N GLU A 801 -13.45 -24.91 -2.18
CA GLU A 801 -14.59 -25.72 -1.76
C GLU A 801 -14.20 -26.92 -0.88
N GLY A 802 -12.93 -27.30 -0.85
CA GLY A 802 -12.42 -28.39 -0.04
C GLY A 802 -12.00 -28.00 1.38
N VAL A 803 -11.80 -26.71 1.65
CA VAL A 803 -11.21 -26.20 2.90
C VAL A 803 -12.24 -25.44 3.72
N ILE A 804 -12.30 -25.71 5.02
CA ILE A 804 -13.17 -25.08 6.00
C ILE A 804 -12.33 -24.08 6.80
N VAL A 805 -12.70 -22.80 6.76
CA VAL A 805 -12.04 -21.73 7.51
C VAL A 805 -12.98 -21.23 8.60
N VAL A 806 -12.51 -21.32 9.84
CA VAL A 806 -13.21 -20.84 11.03
C VAL A 806 -12.44 -19.65 11.58
N SER A 807 -13.09 -18.47 11.64
CA SER A 807 -12.54 -17.30 12.32
C SER A 807 -13.36 -16.90 13.54
N LYS A 808 -12.78 -16.05 14.39
CA LYS A 808 -13.29 -15.64 15.70
C LYS A 808 -13.22 -14.13 15.85
N ILE A 809 -14.31 -13.52 16.34
CA ILE A 809 -14.45 -12.07 16.59
C ILE A 809 -14.97 -11.81 18.02
N GLY A 810 -14.79 -10.58 18.51
CA GLY A 810 -15.31 -10.14 19.82
C GLY A 810 -14.28 -9.48 20.75
N PRO A 811 -13.07 -10.05 20.92
CA PRO A 811 -12.03 -9.42 21.73
C PRO A 811 -11.52 -8.13 21.09
N VAL A 812 -11.28 -7.13 21.93
CA VAL A 812 -10.78 -5.80 21.56
C VAL A 812 -9.37 -5.68 22.12
N GLN A 813 -8.38 -5.92 21.26
CA GLN A 813 -6.95 -5.98 21.57
C GLN A 813 -6.14 -5.42 20.38
N GLY A 814 -4.87 -5.07 20.60
CA GLY A 814 -3.99 -4.60 19.53
C GLY A 814 -4.54 -3.38 18.80
N SER A 815 -4.54 -3.42 17.47
CA SER A 815 -5.06 -2.33 16.62
C SER A 815 -6.53 -1.99 16.92
N SER A 816 -7.39 -2.98 17.18
CA SER A 816 -8.79 -2.76 17.54
C SER A 816 -8.96 -2.05 18.89
N TYR A 817 -7.99 -2.20 19.80
CA TYR A 817 -7.99 -1.49 21.10
C TYR A 817 -7.60 -0.02 20.93
N GLU A 818 -6.59 0.26 20.11
CA GLU A 818 -6.18 1.64 19.78
C GLU A 818 -7.33 2.42 19.12
N GLU A 819 -8.01 1.81 18.16
CA GLU A 819 -9.19 2.41 17.52
C GLU A 819 -10.35 2.63 18.49
N ALA A 820 -10.62 1.67 19.38
CA ALA A 820 -11.65 1.83 20.39
C ALA A 820 -11.35 3.03 21.30
N LEU A 821 -10.08 3.24 21.67
CA LEU A 821 -9.64 4.42 22.43
C LEU A 821 -9.84 5.72 21.64
N GLU A 822 -9.40 5.77 20.37
CA GLU A 822 -9.59 6.94 19.51
C GLU A 822 -11.08 7.32 19.37
N ARG A 823 -11.96 6.32 19.20
CA ARG A 823 -13.41 6.53 19.14
C ARG A 823 -13.99 7.05 20.45
N GLU A 824 -13.49 6.60 21.60
CA GLU A 824 -13.85 7.16 22.90
C GLU A 824 -13.43 8.63 23.01
N GLU A 825 -12.20 8.97 22.57
CA GLU A 825 -11.68 10.34 22.58
C GLU A 825 -12.45 11.29 21.65
N GLN A 826 -12.93 10.77 20.51
CA GLN A 826 -13.75 11.49 19.54
C GLN A 826 -15.24 11.59 19.95
N GLY A 827 -15.64 10.97 21.07
CA GLY A 827 -17.01 11.02 21.57
C GLY A 827 -18.00 10.09 20.84
N SER A 828 -17.52 9.07 20.13
CA SER A 828 -18.33 8.10 19.38
C SER A 828 -17.96 6.64 19.71
N PRO A 829 -18.05 6.22 20.99
CA PRO A 829 -17.64 4.88 21.43
C PRO A 829 -18.52 3.78 20.84
N PHE A 830 -17.95 2.57 20.68
CA PHE A 830 -18.75 1.39 20.36
C PHE A 830 -19.72 1.06 21.51
N PRO A 831 -21.00 0.73 21.23
CA PRO A 831 -21.96 0.39 22.26
C PRO A 831 -21.61 -0.92 22.99
N GLU A 832 -22.08 -1.04 24.24
CA GLU A 832 -22.00 -2.26 25.05
C GLU A 832 -20.57 -2.82 25.28
N MET A 833 -19.53 -2.00 25.11
CA MET A 833 -18.12 -2.34 25.35
C MET A 833 -17.88 -2.84 26.79
N VAL A 834 -17.18 -3.97 26.92
CA VAL A 834 -16.79 -4.60 28.19
C VAL A 834 -15.30 -4.40 28.42
N LYS A 835 -14.94 -3.63 29.45
CA LYS A 835 -13.55 -3.30 29.80
C LYS A 835 -13.01 -4.29 30.83
N HIS A 836 -12.79 -5.53 30.40
CA HIS A 836 -12.39 -6.62 31.28
C HIS A 836 -11.06 -6.32 31.98
N GLU A 837 -9.97 -6.07 31.26
CA GLU A 837 -8.67 -5.65 31.82
C GLU A 837 -7.97 -4.65 30.89
N ASP A 838 -6.93 -3.96 31.38
CA ASP A 838 -6.15 -3.04 30.55
C ASP A 838 -5.51 -3.81 29.37
N GLY A 839 -5.83 -3.40 28.14
CA GLY A 839 -5.40 -4.08 26.90
C GLY A 839 -6.19 -5.35 26.54
N LEU A 840 -7.24 -5.69 27.30
CA LEU A 840 -8.15 -6.81 27.01
C LEU A 840 -9.60 -6.37 27.25
N TRP A 841 -10.22 -5.82 26.20
CA TRP A 841 -11.63 -5.46 26.17
C TRP A 841 -12.43 -6.48 25.34
N HIS A 842 -13.75 -6.39 25.34
CA HIS A 842 -14.63 -7.26 24.57
C HIS A 842 -15.91 -6.54 24.12
N CYS A 843 -16.40 -6.86 22.94
CA CYS A 843 -17.67 -6.32 22.45
C CYS A 843 -18.41 -7.36 21.58
N MET A 844 -19.72 -7.47 21.78
CA MET A 844 -20.63 -8.32 20.99
C MET A 844 -21.69 -7.50 20.26
N HIS A 845 -21.58 -6.17 20.29
CA HIS A 845 -22.57 -5.31 19.67
C HIS A 845 -22.47 -5.41 18.13
N PRO A 846 -23.59 -5.47 17.39
CA PRO A 846 -23.58 -5.61 15.93
C PRO A 846 -22.68 -4.60 15.20
N GLU A 847 -22.63 -3.35 15.66
CA GLU A 847 -21.75 -2.32 15.07
C GLU A 847 -20.25 -2.71 15.11
N PHE A 848 -19.80 -3.32 16.20
CA PHE A 848 -18.43 -3.79 16.33
C PHE A 848 -18.22 -5.10 15.56
N LEU A 849 -19.20 -6.00 15.58
CA LEU A 849 -19.12 -7.27 14.84
C LEU A 849 -19.08 -7.06 13.32
N GLU A 850 -19.75 -6.03 12.80
CA GLU A 850 -19.65 -5.59 11.40
C GLU A 850 -18.21 -5.21 11.03
N ASP A 851 -17.59 -4.33 11.82
CA ASP A 851 -16.21 -3.93 11.60
C ASP A 851 -15.25 -5.13 11.64
N GLN A 852 -15.38 -6.00 12.65
CA GLN A 852 -14.49 -7.14 12.80
C GLN A 852 -14.68 -8.21 11.71
N LEU A 853 -15.90 -8.46 11.25
CA LEU A 853 -16.16 -9.40 10.18
C LEU A 853 -15.57 -8.91 8.85
N CYS A 854 -15.77 -7.64 8.50
CA CYS A 854 -15.18 -7.04 7.30
C CYS A 854 -13.65 -7.20 7.30
N ARG A 855 -12.98 -6.83 8.40
CA ARG A 855 -11.52 -6.99 8.53
C ARG A 855 -11.08 -8.45 8.45
N SER A 856 -11.87 -9.38 9.01
CA SER A 856 -11.57 -10.80 8.97
C SER A 856 -11.61 -11.33 7.52
N LEU A 857 -12.66 -11.00 6.77
CA LEU A 857 -12.78 -11.36 5.34
C LEU A 857 -11.63 -10.79 4.51
N ASP A 858 -11.25 -9.54 4.76
CA ASP A 858 -10.15 -8.87 4.08
C ASP A 858 -8.79 -9.52 4.37
N ARG A 859 -8.49 -9.81 5.64
CA ARG A 859 -7.23 -10.45 6.04
C ARG A 859 -7.16 -11.90 5.54
N LEU A 860 -8.29 -12.61 5.53
CA LEU A 860 -8.37 -13.97 5.02
C LEU A 860 -8.44 -14.03 3.49
N GLU A 861 -8.65 -12.89 2.83
CA GLU A 861 -8.90 -12.81 1.40
C GLU A 861 -10.04 -13.76 0.99
N LEU A 862 -11.20 -13.72 1.66
CA LEU A 862 -12.36 -14.59 1.38
C LEU A 862 -13.63 -13.79 1.14
N GLU A 863 -14.45 -14.19 0.15
CA GLU A 863 -15.78 -13.58 -0.06
C GLU A 863 -16.76 -14.06 1.00
N THR A 864 -16.66 -15.36 1.32
CA THR A 864 -17.47 -16.01 2.34
C THR A 864 -16.58 -16.74 3.34
N LEU A 865 -16.73 -16.38 4.62
CA LEU A 865 -16.15 -17.14 5.73
C LEU A 865 -17.06 -18.32 6.07
N ASP A 866 -16.50 -19.53 6.21
CA ASP A 866 -17.32 -20.72 6.44
C ASP A 866 -18.02 -20.67 7.81
N PHE A 867 -17.27 -20.36 8.88
CA PHE A 867 -17.85 -20.17 10.21
C PHE A 867 -17.21 -19.00 10.95
N CYS A 868 -18.05 -18.11 11.50
CA CYS A 868 -17.64 -17.05 12.42
C CYS A 868 -18.05 -17.40 13.86
N LEU A 869 -17.11 -17.40 14.80
CA LEU A 869 -17.39 -17.68 16.21
C LEU A 869 -17.31 -16.40 17.05
N LEU A 870 -18.27 -16.19 17.95
CA LEU A 870 -18.11 -15.22 19.04
C LEU A 870 -17.12 -15.77 20.06
N HIS A 871 -16.03 -15.04 20.30
CA HIS A 871 -14.90 -15.52 21.06
C HIS A 871 -14.95 -15.01 22.51
N ASN A 872 -15.03 -15.95 23.45
CA ASN A 872 -15.08 -15.76 24.90
C ASN A 872 -16.14 -14.74 25.36
N PRO A 873 -17.43 -14.93 25.01
CA PRO A 873 -18.50 -14.03 25.47
C PRO A 873 -18.63 -14.01 27.01
N GLU A 874 -18.11 -15.03 27.70
CA GLU A 874 -18.05 -15.08 29.17
C GLU A 874 -17.26 -13.93 29.82
N TYR A 875 -16.40 -13.19 29.11
CA TYR A 875 -15.72 -12.02 29.67
C TYR A 875 -16.68 -10.95 30.18
N PHE A 876 -17.89 -10.89 29.64
CA PHE A 876 -18.98 -10.10 30.19
C PHE A 876 -19.36 -10.54 31.62
N LEU A 877 -19.44 -11.85 31.86
CA LEU A 877 -19.76 -12.39 33.20
C LEU A 877 -18.63 -12.12 34.19
N SER A 878 -17.37 -12.27 33.76
CA SER A 878 -16.20 -11.93 34.59
C SER A 878 -16.21 -10.47 35.04
N ASP A 879 -16.53 -9.56 34.13
CA ASP A 879 -16.65 -8.13 34.43
C ASP A 879 -17.87 -7.83 35.33
N ALA A 880 -19.02 -8.45 35.05
CA ALA A 880 -20.23 -8.29 35.86
C ALA A 880 -20.04 -8.80 37.30
N ALA A 881 -19.36 -9.94 37.47
CA ALA A 881 -18.98 -10.49 38.78
C ALA A 881 -18.05 -9.53 39.54
N ARG A 882 -17.05 -8.93 38.87
CA ARG A 882 -16.18 -7.91 39.46
C ARG A 882 -16.93 -6.64 39.88
N ARG A 883 -17.97 -6.25 39.12
CA ARG A 883 -18.86 -5.13 39.45
C ARG A 883 -19.91 -5.49 40.51
N GLY A 884 -19.97 -6.75 40.97
CA GLY A 884 -20.91 -7.21 41.99
C GLY A 884 -22.36 -7.33 41.50
N VAL A 885 -22.57 -7.51 40.20
CA VAL A 885 -23.91 -7.76 39.62
C VAL A 885 -24.34 -9.20 39.95
N PRO A 886 -25.62 -9.44 40.33
CA PRO A 886 -26.12 -10.80 40.57
C PRO A 886 -25.90 -11.73 39.37
N LEU A 887 -25.57 -13.00 39.65
CA LEU A 887 -25.22 -13.98 38.61
C LEU A 887 -26.38 -14.26 37.65
N ASP A 888 -27.61 -14.41 38.16
CA ASP A 888 -28.79 -14.66 37.34
C ASP A 888 -29.09 -13.49 36.39
N GLU A 889 -29.01 -12.25 36.90
CA GLU A 889 -29.19 -11.02 36.10
C GLU A 889 -28.11 -10.90 35.02
N SER A 890 -26.85 -11.19 35.38
CA SER A 890 -25.73 -11.15 34.44
C SER A 890 -25.88 -12.23 33.35
N ARG A 891 -26.33 -13.42 33.70
CA ARG A 891 -26.58 -14.49 32.73
C ARG A 891 -27.70 -14.11 31.78
N ASP A 892 -28.83 -13.61 32.27
CA ASP A 892 -29.95 -13.21 31.42
C ASP A 892 -29.56 -12.10 30.44
N GLU A 893 -28.79 -11.11 30.91
CA GLU A 893 -28.25 -10.05 30.06
C GLU A 893 -27.26 -10.58 29.00
N LEU A 894 -26.38 -11.52 29.37
CA LEU A 894 -25.47 -12.16 28.42
C LEU A 894 -26.22 -12.81 27.25
N TYR A 895 -27.23 -13.65 27.54
CA TYR A 895 -27.97 -14.35 26.48
C TYR A 895 -28.82 -13.41 25.64
N ARG A 896 -29.32 -12.31 26.21
CA ARG A 896 -29.98 -11.23 25.45
C ARG A 896 -29.02 -10.54 24.47
N ARG A 897 -27.74 -10.34 24.86
CA ARG A 897 -26.71 -9.81 23.96
C ARG A 897 -26.31 -10.81 22.89
N LEU A 898 -26.19 -12.10 23.26
CA LEU A 898 -25.93 -13.17 22.29
C LEU A 898 -27.05 -13.30 21.26
N GLU A 899 -28.32 -13.19 21.66
CA GLU A 899 -29.47 -13.17 20.75
C GLU A 899 -29.32 -12.07 19.69
N LYS A 900 -29.02 -10.83 20.10
CA LYS A 900 -28.75 -9.72 19.16
C LYS A 900 -27.56 -9.99 18.24
N ALA A 901 -26.48 -10.53 18.79
CA ALA A 901 -25.28 -10.85 18.02
C ALA A 901 -25.56 -11.97 16.99
N PHE A 902 -26.36 -12.97 17.37
CA PHE A 902 -26.79 -14.05 16.48
C PHE A 902 -27.74 -13.55 15.39
N ALA A 903 -28.68 -12.65 15.70
CA ALA A 903 -29.52 -12.02 14.69
C ALA A 903 -28.68 -11.30 13.63
N TYR A 904 -27.66 -10.54 14.06
CA TYR A 904 -26.71 -9.93 13.14
C TYR A 904 -25.96 -10.98 12.30
N LEU A 905 -25.45 -12.06 12.91
CA LEU A 905 -24.74 -13.11 12.18
C LEU A 905 -25.64 -13.85 11.17
N GLU A 906 -26.93 -13.99 11.45
CA GLU A 906 -27.94 -14.54 10.52
C GLU A 906 -28.17 -13.63 9.31
N ASP A 907 -28.21 -12.31 9.53
CA ASP A 907 -28.23 -11.34 8.42
C ASP A 907 -26.99 -11.53 7.53
N GLN A 908 -25.84 -11.85 8.11
CA GLN A 908 -24.60 -12.10 7.35
C GLN A 908 -24.56 -13.43 6.62
N VAL A 909 -25.26 -14.44 7.13
CA VAL A 909 -25.49 -15.68 6.37
C VAL A 909 -26.39 -15.41 5.18
N THR A 910 -27.44 -14.61 5.38
CA THR A 910 -28.37 -14.20 4.30
C THR A 910 -27.67 -13.38 3.22
N ALA A 911 -26.76 -12.49 3.62
CA ALA A 911 -25.92 -11.70 2.72
C ALA A 911 -24.82 -12.53 2.02
N GLY A 912 -24.65 -13.81 2.35
CA GLY A 912 -23.63 -14.67 1.75
C GLY A 912 -22.20 -14.42 2.26
N ARG A 913 -22.00 -13.52 3.22
CA ARG A 913 -20.68 -13.27 3.85
C ARG A 913 -20.27 -14.38 4.81
N LEU A 914 -21.25 -15.11 5.37
CA LEU A 914 -21.05 -16.28 6.24
C LEU A 914 -21.77 -17.52 5.70
N ALA A 915 -21.24 -18.72 5.99
CA ALA A 915 -21.98 -19.97 5.79
C ALA A 915 -22.68 -20.46 7.08
N GLY A 916 -22.14 -20.09 8.24
CA GLY A 916 -22.74 -20.31 9.54
C GLY A 916 -21.94 -19.64 10.64
N TYR A 917 -22.36 -19.84 11.88
CA TYR A 917 -21.70 -19.21 13.04
C TYR A 917 -21.72 -20.12 14.26
N GLY A 918 -21.11 -19.62 15.34
CA GLY A 918 -20.98 -20.36 16.59
C GLY A 918 -20.39 -19.56 17.73
N VAL A 919 -19.95 -20.27 18.77
CA VAL A 919 -19.28 -19.67 19.93
C VAL A 919 -18.00 -20.43 20.25
N SER A 920 -16.93 -19.69 20.55
CA SER A 920 -15.73 -20.22 21.19
C SER A 920 -15.74 -19.77 22.64
N THR A 921 -15.71 -20.71 23.59
CA THR A 921 -15.80 -20.41 25.03
C THR A 921 -14.92 -21.34 25.84
N ASN A 922 -14.37 -20.84 26.93
CA ASN A 922 -13.56 -21.63 27.86
C ASN A 922 -14.40 -22.30 28.96
N THR A 923 -15.65 -21.87 29.16
CA THR A 923 -16.41 -22.17 30.38
C THR A 923 -17.71 -22.96 30.12
N ALA A 924 -17.96 -23.42 28.89
CA ALA A 924 -19.12 -24.28 28.61
C ALA A 924 -19.08 -25.65 29.33
N ALA A 925 -17.89 -26.07 29.76
CA ALA A 925 -17.68 -27.30 30.52
C ALA A 925 -17.47 -27.05 32.03
N ALA A 926 -17.61 -25.79 32.49
CA ALA A 926 -17.49 -25.43 33.89
C ALA A 926 -18.73 -25.86 34.70
N LEU A 927 -18.59 -25.90 36.02
CA LEU A 927 -19.71 -26.19 36.92
C LEU A 927 -20.71 -25.02 36.94
N THR A 928 -21.97 -25.31 37.20
CA THR A 928 -23.08 -24.32 37.16
C THR A 928 -22.99 -23.22 38.23
N ASP A 929 -22.28 -23.46 39.32
CA ASP A 929 -21.98 -22.48 40.37
C ASP A 929 -20.77 -21.58 40.02
N ASP A 930 -20.05 -21.87 38.95
CA ASP A 930 -19.03 -20.99 38.40
C ASP A 930 -19.69 -19.71 37.85
N SER A 931 -19.18 -18.55 38.29
CA SER A 931 -19.68 -17.24 37.88
C SER A 931 -19.54 -16.97 36.39
N GLU A 932 -18.64 -17.69 35.70
CA GLU A 932 -18.35 -17.52 34.28
C GLU A 932 -18.96 -18.62 33.40
N ALA A 933 -19.63 -19.61 33.99
CA ALA A 933 -20.20 -20.73 33.24
C ALA A 933 -21.27 -20.28 32.23
N VAL A 934 -21.12 -20.76 31.00
CA VAL A 934 -22.08 -20.61 29.89
C VAL A 934 -22.67 -21.97 29.49
N SER A 935 -23.84 -21.96 28.86
CA SER A 935 -24.65 -23.14 28.55
C SER A 935 -24.91 -23.21 27.05
N LEU A 936 -24.67 -24.38 26.46
CA LEU A 936 -24.96 -24.62 25.05
C LEU A 936 -26.48 -24.61 24.81
N THR A 937 -27.26 -25.19 25.73
CA THR A 937 -28.72 -25.19 25.67
C THR A 937 -29.29 -23.76 25.59
N ARG A 938 -28.76 -22.84 26.41
CA ARG A 938 -29.18 -21.43 26.39
C ARG A 938 -28.68 -20.68 25.15
N MET A 939 -27.50 -21.02 24.63
CA MET A 939 -27.02 -20.46 23.35
C MET A 939 -27.93 -20.88 22.18
N LEU A 940 -28.33 -22.15 22.13
CA LEU A 940 -29.27 -22.65 21.12
C LEU A 940 -30.64 -21.99 21.24
N ALA A 941 -31.13 -21.78 22.47
CA ALA A 941 -32.36 -21.03 22.69
C ALA A 941 -32.26 -19.58 22.16
N ALA A 942 -31.14 -18.89 22.40
CA ALA A 942 -30.89 -17.55 21.88
C ALA A 942 -30.79 -17.53 20.34
N ALA A 943 -30.17 -18.55 19.72
CA ALA A 943 -30.12 -18.68 18.26
C ALA A 943 -31.52 -18.93 17.66
N ASN A 944 -32.33 -19.77 18.31
CA ASN A 944 -33.71 -20.02 17.90
C ASN A 944 -34.60 -18.78 18.08
N GLU A 945 -34.37 -17.94 19.08
CA GLU A 945 -35.11 -16.67 19.21
C GLU A 945 -34.69 -15.67 18.11
N ALA A 946 -33.41 -15.66 17.74
CA ALA A 946 -32.87 -14.78 16.70
C ALA A 946 -33.39 -15.11 15.28
N ALA A 947 -33.51 -16.39 14.91
CA ALA A 947 -33.84 -16.79 13.52
C ALA A 947 -34.80 -18.00 13.38
N GLY A 948 -35.35 -18.52 14.49
CA GLY A 948 -36.21 -19.70 14.48
C GLY A 948 -35.45 -21.02 14.32
N ALA A 949 -36.18 -22.10 14.02
CA ALA A 949 -35.63 -23.47 13.99
C ALA A 949 -34.61 -23.72 12.86
N GLU A 950 -34.56 -22.85 11.85
CA GLU A 950 -33.63 -22.95 10.72
C GLU A 950 -32.35 -22.10 10.92
N HIS A 951 -32.07 -21.66 12.16
CA HIS A 951 -30.88 -20.88 12.48
C HIS A 951 -29.58 -21.58 12.05
N HIS A 952 -28.49 -20.83 11.83
CA HIS A 952 -27.19 -21.28 11.33
C HIS A 952 -26.10 -21.39 12.42
N PHE A 953 -26.47 -21.39 13.71
CA PHE A 953 -25.58 -21.85 14.78
C PHE A 953 -25.19 -23.32 14.55
N ARG A 954 -23.92 -23.58 14.21
CA ARG A 954 -23.44 -24.92 13.81
C ARG A 954 -22.14 -25.35 14.47
N VAL A 955 -21.40 -24.45 15.12
CA VAL A 955 -20.08 -24.75 15.67
C VAL A 955 -19.96 -24.31 17.12
N LEU A 956 -19.41 -25.17 17.96
CA LEU A 956 -18.99 -24.85 19.32
C LEU A 956 -17.50 -25.17 19.45
N GLN A 957 -16.71 -24.19 19.89
CA GLN A 957 -15.31 -24.42 20.25
C GLN A 957 -15.13 -24.39 21.76
N ILE A 958 -14.52 -25.44 22.32
CA ILE A 958 -14.27 -25.59 23.77
C ILE A 958 -12.88 -26.17 24.05
N PRO A 959 -12.28 -25.87 25.22
CA PRO A 959 -11.09 -26.57 25.68
C PRO A 959 -11.44 -28.01 26.05
N LEU A 960 -10.67 -28.95 25.53
CA LEU A 960 -10.70 -30.35 25.97
C LEU A 960 -9.31 -30.95 25.83
N ASN A 961 -8.82 -31.55 26.91
CA ASN A 961 -7.59 -32.33 26.91
C ASN A 961 -7.68 -33.45 27.97
N LEU A 962 -6.60 -34.18 28.21
CA LEU A 962 -6.62 -35.31 29.15
C LEU A 962 -6.99 -34.88 30.59
N LEU A 963 -6.59 -33.67 31.01
CA LEU A 963 -6.78 -33.14 32.36
C LEU A 963 -8.03 -32.26 32.48
N GLU A 964 -8.29 -31.40 31.50
CA GLU A 964 -9.52 -30.61 31.39
C GLU A 964 -10.57 -31.42 30.62
N ASN A 965 -11.16 -32.40 31.30
CA ASN A 965 -12.09 -33.38 30.73
C ASN A 965 -13.56 -33.16 31.14
N GLY A 966 -13.88 -31.96 31.64
CA GLY A 966 -15.22 -31.58 32.10
C GLY A 966 -16.29 -31.77 31.03
N ALA A 967 -15.99 -31.47 29.76
CA ALA A 967 -16.92 -31.62 28.65
C ALA A 967 -17.37 -33.08 28.41
N VAL A 968 -16.60 -34.06 28.92
CA VAL A 968 -16.87 -35.50 28.81
C VAL A 968 -17.50 -36.07 30.08
N LEU A 969 -17.13 -35.55 31.26
CA LEU A 969 -17.45 -36.17 32.55
C LEU A 969 -18.46 -35.38 33.40
N VAL A 970 -18.71 -34.11 33.08
CA VAL A 970 -19.56 -33.21 33.88
C VAL A 970 -20.84 -32.87 33.09
N PRO A 971 -22.02 -33.28 33.58
CA PRO A 971 -23.30 -32.85 33.03
C PRO A 971 -23.50 -31.33 33.17
N GLN A 972 -24.16 -30.69 32.19
CA GLN A 972 -24.66 -29.33 32.40
C GLN A 972 -25.92 -29.41 33.28
N GLU A 973 -25.99 -28.72 34.43
CA GLU A 973 -27.14 -28.83 35.35
C GLU A 973 -28.34 -27.94 34.99
N ASP A 974 -28.35 -27.35 33.80
CA ASP A 974 -29.54 -26.71 33.23
C ASP A 974 -30.57 -27.78 32.78
N ASP A 975 -31.66 -27.39 32.09
CA ASP A 975 -32.72 -28.29 31.58
C ASP A 975 -32.20 -29.36 30.55
N SER A 976 -30.90 -29.64 30.49
CA SER A 976 -30.19 -30.59 29.61
C SER A 976 -30.57 -32.07 29.79
N ALA A 977 -31.35 -32.40 30.81
CA ALA A 977 -31.64 -33.77 31.26
C ALA A 977 -30.40 -34.57 31.72
N GLY A 978 -29.38 -33.88 32.27
CA GLY A 978 -28.18 -34.52 32.82
C GLY A 978 -27.18 -34.97 31.75
N ARG A 979 -27.26 -34.38 30.55
CA ARG A 979 -26.33 -34.61 29.45
C ARG A 979 -25.10 -33.71 29.58
N THR A 980 -23.96 -34.20 29.11
CA THR A 980 -22.74 -33.37 28.95
C THR A 980 -22.85 -32.44 27.75
N VAL A 981 -22.01 -31.42 27.67
CA VAL A 981 -22.00 -30.49 26.52
C VAL A 981 -21.74 -31.20 25.19
N LEU A 982 -20.93 -32.27 25.18
CA LEU A 982 -20.68 -33.09 23.98
C LEU A 982 -21.92 -33.89 23.57
N GLU A 983 -22.65 -34.45 24.52
CA GLU A 983 -23.90 -35.18 24.25
C GLU A 983 -25.00 -34.25 23.74
N ILE A 984 -25.10 -33.03 24.27
CA ILE A 984 -26.02 -32.00 23.77
C ILE A 984 -25.64 -31.61 22.35
N ALA A 985 -24.37 -31.24 22.11
CA ALA A 985 -23.90 -30.84 20.78
C ALA A 985 -24.16 -31.94 19.73
N GLN A 986 -23.90 -33.20 20.08
CA GLN A 986 -24.18 -34.33 19.21
C GLN A 986 -25.67 -34.51 18.91
N ALA A 987 -26.54 -34.36 19.91
CA ALA A 987 -27.99 -34.47 19.73
C ALA A 987 -28.57 -33.36 18.85
N GLU A 988 -28.01 -32.15 18.94
CA GLU A 988 -28.45 -30.95 18.21
C GLU A 988 -27.71 -30.75 16.88
N GLY A 989 -26.79 -31.67 16.51
CA GLY A 989 -26.04 -31.57 15.25
C GLY A 989 -25.01 -30.44 15.21
N VAL A 990 -24.56 -29.95 16.37
CA VAL A 990 -23.51 -28.92 16.48
C VAL A 990 -22.14 -29.58 16.42
N ALA A 991 -21.27 -29.09 15.54
CA ALA A 991 -19.88 -29.53 15.46
C ALA A 991 -19.07 -29.01 16.64
N VAL A 992 -18.30 -29.88 17.30
CA VAL A 992 -17.43 -29.49 18.42
C VAL A 992 -15.97 -29.48 17.98
N LEU A 993 -15.39 -28.29 18.00
CA LEU A 993 -13.96 -28.08 17.75
C LEU A 993 -13.24 -27.97 19.09
N VAL A 994 -12.29 -28.86 19.36
CA VAL A 994 -11.56 -28.81 20.63
C VAL A 994 -10.26 -28.04 20.48
N ASN A 995 -10.08 -27.01 21.29
CA ASN A 995 -8.84 -26.25 21.37
C ASN A 995 -8.02 -26.67 22.60
N ARG A 996 -6.77 -26.18 22.67
CA ARG A 996 -5.81 -26.50 23.74
C ARG A 996 -5.61 -28.02 23.99
N PRO A 997 -5.51 -28.87 22.96
CA PRO A 997 -5.50 -30.33 23.14
C PRO A 997 -4.29 -30.85 23.93
N LEU A 998 -3.21 -30.07 23.95
CA LEU A 998 -1.93 -30.45 24.55
C LEU A 998 -1.45 -29.46 25.63
N ASN A 999 -2.30 -28.52 26.03
CA ASN A 999 -1.99 -27.52 27.06
C ASN A 999 -3.16 -27.42 28.02
N ALA A 1000 -3.00 -27.95 29.23
CA ALA A 1000 -4.05 -28.00 30.24
C ALA A 1000 -3.88 -26.90 31.28
N PHE A 1001 -4.97 -26.23 31.67
CA PHE A 1001 -4.98 -25.34 32.83
C PHE A 1001 -5.53 -26.07 34.06
N VAL A 1002 -4.69 -26.28 35.07
CA VAL A 1002 -5.06 -26.97 36.32
C VAL A 1002 -4.56 -26.14 37.51
N GLY A 1003 -5.47 -25.77 38.42
CA GLY A 1003 -5.12 -25.03 39.64
C GLY A 1003 -4.45 -23.67 39.39
N GLY A 1004 -4.74 -23.03 38.26
CA GLY A 1004 -4.12 -21.76 37.85
C GLY A 1004 -2.75 -21.91 37.16
N ALA A 1005 -2.30 -23.13 36.87
CA ALA A 1005 -1.03 -23.40 36.19
C ALA A 1005 -1.22 -24.10 34.84
N LEU A 1006 -0.37 -23.77 33.87
CA LEU A 1006 -0.34 -24.40 32.55
C LEU A 1006 0.53 -25.68 32.56
N ILE A 1007 -0.04 -26.79 32.13
CA ILE A 1007 0.60 -28.11 32.03
C ILE A 1007 0.65 -28.53 30.56
N ARG A 1008 1.85 -28.85 30.04
CA ARG A 1008 2.03 -29.28 28.65
C ARG A 1008 2.02 -30.81 28.53
N LEU A 1009 1.06 -31.35 27.77
CA LEU A 1009 0.84 -32.77 27.52
C LEU A 1009 1.62 -33.28 26.30
N ALA A 1010 2.88 -32.87 26.16
CA ALA A 1010 3.75 -33.29 25.06
C ALA A 1010 5.13 -33.64 25.60
N GLU A 1011 5.93 -34.39 24.84
CA GLU A 1011 7.31 -34.66 25.22
C GLU A 1011 8.11 -33.37 25.37
N VAL A 1012 9.00 -33.36 26.35
CA VAL A 1012 9.82 -32.21 26.70
C VAL A 1012 11.28 -32.62 26.51
N GLU A 1013 11.97 -31.91 25.63
CA GLU A 1013 13.42 -32.04 25.48
C GLU A 1013 14.13 -31.38 26.67
N VAL A 1014 15.14 -32.06 27.22
CA VAL A 1014 15.95 -31.58 28.34
C VAL A 1014 17.33 -31.23 27.79
N GLU A 1015 17.74 -29.97 27.90
CA GLU A 1015 19.06 -29.50 27.49
C GLU A 1015 20.20 -30.16 28.32
N GLU A 1016 21.38 -30.38 27.74
CA GLU A 1016 22.53 -31.07 28.38
C GLU A 1016 23.40 -30.17 29.28
N THR A 1017 22.98 -28.95 29.61
CA THR A 1017 23.76 -28.04 30.46
C THR A 1017 23.80 -28.54 31.91
N ARG A 1018 24.99 -28.50 32.54
CA ARG A 1018 25.17 -28.82 33.96
C ARG A 1018 26.11 -27.80 34.59
N ILE A 1019 25.52 -26.82 35.26
CA ILE A 1019 26.24 -25.88 36.12
C ILE A 1019 25.90 -26.16 37.59
N ASP A 1020 26.75 -25.73 38.51
CA ASP A 1020 26.37 -25.65 39.92
C ASP A 1020 25.52 -24.39 40.11
N PHE A 1021 24.23 -24.58 40.38
CA PHE A 1021 23.27 -23.47 40.50
C PHE A 1021 23.65 -22.50 41.62
N GLU A 1022 24.12 -22.99 42.78
CA GLU A 1022 24.47 -22.12 43.91
C GLU A 1022 25.71 -21.29 43.60
N GLU A 1023 26.70 -21.89 42.92
CA GLU A 1023 27.90 -21.18 42.47
C GLU A 1023 27.55 -20.10 41.44
N GLN A 1024 26.75 -20.45 40.42
CA GLN A 1024 26.36 -19.54 39.36
C GLN A 1024 25.48 -18.39 39.87
N LEU A 1025 24.53 -18.70 40.75
CA LEU A 1025 23.70 -17.71 41.44
C LEU A 1025 24.56 -16.73 42.24
N GLY A 1026 25.61 -17.23 42.89
CA GLY A 1026 26.59 -16.40 43.59
C GLY A 1026 27.31 -15.41 42.66
N ARG A 1027 27.74 -15.85 41.47
CA ARG A 1027 28.38 -14.98 40.47
C ARG A 1027 27.46 -13.87 39.98
N VAL A 1028 26.21 -14.21 39.65
CA VAL A 1028 25.19 -13.22 39.24
C VAL A 1028 24.91 -12.23 40.37
N ALA A 1029 24.80 -12.71 41.62
CA ALA A 1029 24.59 -11.85 42.78
C ALA A 1029 25.77 -10.88 43.03
N ASP A 1030 27.01 -11.35 42.89
CA ASP A 1030 28.22 -10.52 43.01
C ASP A 1030 28.27 -9.43 41.94
N LEU A 1031 27.89 -9.75 40.70
CA LEU A 1031 27.78 -8.76 39.62
C LEU A 1031 26.68 -7.73 39.90
N GLU A 1032 25.53 -8.13 40.43
CA GLU A 1032 24.46 -7.19 40.83
C GLU A 1032 24.88 -6.29 42.01
N VAL A 1033 25.72 -6.78 42.93
CA VAL A 1033 26.35 -5.95 43.97
C VAL A 1033 27.33 -4.95 43.35
N ALA A 1034 28.16 -5.38 42.40
CA ALA A 1034 29.10 -4.50 41.69
C ALA A 1034 28.36 -3.39 40.93
N PHE A 1035 27.26 -3.72 40.23
CA PHE A 1035 26.41 -2.72 39.56
C PHE A 1035 25.90 -1.64 40.54
N ARG A 1036 25.37 -2.07 41.69
CA ARG A 1036 24.86 -1.17 42.74
C ARG A 1036 25.95 -0.27 43.34
N ALA A 1037 27.18 -0.77 43.44
CA ALA A 1037 28.30 -0.01 43.99
C ALA A 1037 28.94 0.96 42.98
N GLU A 1038 29.03 0.56 41.72
CA GLU A 1038 29.92 1.23 40.74
C GLU A 1038 29.19 1.94 39.61
N ILE A 1039 27.94 1.57 39.30
CA ILE A 1039 27.17 2.10 38.15
C ILE A 1039 25.92 2.84 38.62
N ALA A 1040 25.10 2.22 39.48
CA ALA A 1040 23.85 2.82 39.96
C ALA A 1040 23.98 4.24 40.56
N PRO A 1041 25.05 4.59 41.33
CA PRO A 1041 25.21 5.94 41.89
C PRO A 1041 25.38 7.05 40.84
N HIS A 1042 25.65 6.70 39.58
CA HIS A 1042 25.83 7.63 38.48
C HIS A 1042 24.55 7.83 37.63
N LEU A 1043 23.46 7.12 37.96
CA LEU A 1043 22.17 7.21 37.28
C LEU A 1043 21.25 8.23 37.99
N LYS A 1044 20.46 9.00 37.23
CA LYS A 1044 19.50 9.97 37.78
C LYS A 1044 18.10 9.33 37.87
N ALA A 1045 17.56 9.23 39.08
CA ALA A 1045 16.16 8.84 39.29
C ALA A 1045 15.22 10.00 38.92
N THR A 1046 14.15 9.70 38.18
CA THR A 1046 13.01 10.61 37.99
C THR A 1046 11.91 10.32 39.03
N PRO A 1047 11.02 11.28 39.36
CA PRO A 1047 10.03 11.13 40.43
C PRO A 1047 9.10 9.91 40.30
N ASP A 1048 8.87 9.44 39.07
CA ASP A 1048 7.97 8.32 38.74
C ASP A 1048 8.71 7.02 38.37
N SER A 1049 10.06 6.97 38.47
CA SER A 1049 10.87 5.80 38.12
C SER A 1049 11.38 5.04 39.34
N LEU A 1050 11.48 3.71 39.24
CA LEU A 1050 12.19 2.86 40.21
C LEU A 1050 13.61 3.37 40.48
N ASP A 1051 14.06 3.20 41.73
CA ASP A 1051 15.43 3.50 42.15
C ASP A 1051 16.42 2.71 41.26
N PRO A 1052 17.42 3.35 40.64
CA PRO A 1052 18.38 2.65 39.79
C PRO A 1052 19.11 1.48 40.47
N SER A 1053 19.24 1.49 41.80
CA SER A 1053 19.82 0.37 42.55
C SER A 1053 18.95 -0.89 42.55
N GLU A 1054 17.68 -0.78 42.14
CA GLU A 1054 16.71 -1.87 42.06
C GLU A 1054 16.59 -2.49 40.65
N TYR A 1055 17.31 -1.96 39.65
CA TYR A 1055 17.18 -2.40 38.25
C TYR A 1055 17.61 -3.85 38.01
N PHE A 1056 18.63 -4.32 38.72
CA PHE A 1056 19.17 -5.68 38.58
C PHE A 1056 19.16 -6.40 39.95
N ARG A 1057 18.11 -7.19 40.18
CA ARG A 1057 17.90 -8.07 41.35
C ARG A 1057 17.47 -9.48 40.94
N MET A 1058 17.99 -9.99 39.83
CA MET A 1058 17.60 -11.27 39.27
C MET A 1058 18.09 -12.44 40.12
N ALA A 1059 19.25 -12.34 40.77
CA ALA A 1059 19.74 -13.43 41.62
C ALA A 1059 18.73 -13.77 42.74
N GLU A 1060 18.21 -12.76 43.45
CA GLU A 1060 17.20 -12.97 44.49
C GLU A 1060 15.89 -13.53 43.93
N ARG A 1061 15.43 -13.01 42.78
CA ARG A 1061 14.20 -13.47 42.13
C ARG A 1061 14.30 -14.92 41.66
N LEU A 1062 15.43 -15.29 41.05
CA LEU A 1062 15.67 -16.64 40.53
C LEU A 1062 15.87 -17.66 41.66
N ALA A 1063 16.47 -17.26 42.79
CA ALA A 1063 16.57 -18.11 43.98
C ALA A 1063 15.19 -18.48 44.55
N GLN A 1064 14.24 -17.52 44.56
CA GLN A 1064 12.86 -17.79 44.98
C GLN A 1064 12.14 -18.75 44.01
N ILE A 1065 12.38 -18.61 42.71
CA ILE A 1065 11.75 -19.46 41.69
C ILE A 1065 12.31 -20.90 41.72
N GLN A 1066 13.60 -21.09 42.02
CA GLN A 1066 14.22 -22.43 42.14
C GLN A 1066 13.46 -23.31 43.16
N GLY A 1067 13.04 -22.75 44.29
CA GLY A 1067 12.30 -23.46 45.34
C GLY A 1067 10.84 -23.76 45.01
N SER A 1068 10.30 -23.21 43.92
CA SER A 1068 8.91 -23.39 43.50
C SER A 1068 8.78 -24.57 42.53
N PRO A 1069 7.74 -25.43 42.63
CA PRO A 1069 7.53 -26.62 41.78
C PRO A 1069 7.03 -26.25 40.37
N VAL A 1070 7.76 -25.37 39.67
CA VAL A 1070 7.40 -24.83 38.36
C VAL A 1070 7.71 -25.82 37.23
N GLY A 1071 6.71 -26.12 36.40
CA GLY A 1071 6.89 -26.86 35.14
C GLY A 1071 7.37 -25.96 33.99
N LEU A 1072 7.73 -26.56 32.85
CA LEU A 1072 8.38 -25.87 31.74
C LEU A 1072 7.51 -24.76 31.13
N ALA A 1073 6.19 -24.98 31.01
CA ALA A 1073 5.30 -23.98 30.39
C ALA A 1073 5.22 -22.69 31.21
N HIS A 1074 5.06 -22.81 32.54
CA HIS A 1074 5.08 -21.65 33.43
C HIS A 1074 6.48 -21.02 33.52
N TRP A 1075 7.54 -21.82 33.42
CA TRP A 1075 8.89 -21.29 33.27
C TRP A 1075 9.04 -20.45 32.00
N SER A 1076 8.55 -20.90 30.84
CA SER A 1076 8.63 -20.13 29.59
C SER A 1076 7.93 -18.77 29.67
N GLU A 1077 6.81 -18.67 30.40
CA GLU A 1077 6.12 -17.40 30.66
C GLU A 1077 6.97 -16.48 31.55
N LEU A 1078 7.46 -17.00 32.67
CA LEU A 1078 8.35 -16.27 33.58
C LEU A 1078 9.62 -15.81 32.85
N GLU A 1079 10.22 -16.68 32.05
CA GLU A 1079 11.41 -16.42 31.25
C GLU A 1079 11.17 -15.28 30.26
N THR A 1080 10.05 -15.29 29.55
CA THR A 1080 9.69 -14.21 28.62
C THR A 1080 9.56 -12.87 29.36
N GLN A 1081 8.89 -12.86 30.52
CA GLN A 1081 8.78 -11.66 31.35
C GLN A 1081 10.14 -11.17 31.88
N ILE A 1082 11.00 -12.10 32.30
CA ILE A 1082 12.36 -11.81 32.78
C ILE A 1082 13.17 -11.18 31.65
N LEU A 1083 13.20 -11.82 30.47
CA LEU A 1083 13.94 -11.34 29.31
C LEU A 1083 13.44 -9.97 28.86
N TYR A 1084 12.12 -9.77 28.78
CA TYR A 1084 11.53 -8.48 28.44
C TYR A 1084 11.94 -7.38 29.42
N THR A 1085 11.84 -7.66 30.73
CA THR A 1085 12.22 -6.70 31.78
C THR A 1085 13.70 -6.33 31.67
N VAL A 1086 14.57 -7.33 31.53
CA VAL A 1086 16.03 -7.13 31.39
C VAL A 1086 16.35 -6.35 30.12
N GLN A 1087 15.76 -6.70 28.98
CA GLN A 1087 15.98 -6.02 27.70
C GLN A 1087 15.47 -4.57 27.70
N ALA A 1088 14.32 -4.30 28.33
CA ALA A 1088 13.79 -2.95 28.46
C ALA A 1088 14.74 -2.05 29.27
N VAL A 1089 15.24 -2.55 30.40
CA VAL A 1089 16.22 -1.83 31.25
C VAL A 1089 17.54 -1.65 30.52
N VAL A 1090 18.07 -2.71 29.89
CA VAL A 1090 19.33 -2.65 29.10
C VAL A 1090 19.20 -1.64 27.96
N GLY A 1091 18.13 -1.71 27.17
CA GLY A 1091 17.89 -0.79 26.05
C GLY A 1091 17.71 0.66 26.49
N ALA A 1092 17.11 0.89 27.67
CA ALA A 1092 17.02 2.23 28.25
C ALA A 1092 18.39 2.77 28.67
N LEU A 1093 19.24 1.94 29.29
CA LEU A 1093 20.59 2.33 29.70
C LEU A 1093 21.54 2.54 28.51
N ASP A 1094 21.44 1.69 27.48
CA ASP A 1094 22.22 1.82 26.23
C ASP A 1094 21.94 3.14 25.49
N ARG A 1095 20.70 3.66 25.57
CA ARG A 1095 20.32 4.95 24.98
C ARG A 1095 20.58 6.16 25.90
N GLY A 1096 20.61 5.93 27.21
CA GLY A 1096 20.60 6.98 28.22
C GLY A 1096 21.97 7.36 28.80
N LEU A 1097 22.97 6.49 28.68
CA LEU A 1097 24.30 6.70 29.26
C LEU A 1097 25.30 7.23 28.23
N ASN A 1098 26.14 8.19 28.65
CA ASN A 1098 27.21 8.77 27.83
C ASN A 1098 28.53 8.85 28.63
N GLY A 1099 29.66 8.86 27.93
CA GLY A 1099 30.99 9.06 28.53
C GLY A 1099 31.48 7.86 29.37
N GLU A 1100 32.18 8.11 30.47
CA GLU A 1100 32.82 7.06 31.29
C GLU A 1100 31.81 6.09 31.93
N ALA A 1101 30.60 6.55 32.22
CA ALA A 1101 29.51 5.70 32.72
C ALA A 1101 29.01 4.70 31.66
N ALA A 1102 29.02 5.07 30.37
CA ALA A 1102 28.63 4.17 29.28
C ALA A 1102 29.66 3.05 29.07
N ALA A 1103 30.95 3.35 29.22
CA ALA A 1103 32.01 2.35 29.12
C ALA A 1103 31.93 1.32 30.26
N ARG A 1104 31.80 1.78 31.52
CA ARG A 1104 31.62 0.89 32.69
C ARG A 1104 30.36 0.05 32.61
N TRP A 1105 29.28 0.62 32.07
CA TRP A 1105 28.04 -0.10 31.79
C TRP A 1105 28.24 -1.21 30.76
N SER A 1106 28.89 -0.92 29.62
CA SER A 1106 29.16 -1.91 28.58
C SER A 1106 30.01 -3.07 29.12
N ASP A 1107 31.11 -2.77 29.81
CA ASP A 1107 32.02 -3.78 30.37
C ASP A 1107 31.30 -4.70 31.37
N TRP A 1108 30.42 -4.14 32.21
CA TRP A 1108 29.62 -4.92 33.15
C TRP A 1108 28.55 -5.76 32.46
N ARG A 1109 27.80 -5.17 31.51
CA ARG A 1109 26.71 -5.81 30.77
C ARG A 1109 27.21 -7.03 29.99
N ASP A 1110 28.37 -6.91 29.36
CA ASP A 1110 28.96 -7.95 28.52
C ASP A 1110 29.41 -9.18 29.34
N VAL A 1111 29.54 -9.04 30.67
CA VAL A 1111 29.79 -10.14 31.61
C VAL A 1111 28.51 -10.63 32.28
N TYR A 1112 27.60 -9.72 32.65
CA TYR A 1112 26.36 -10.08 33.37
C TYR A 1112 25.38 -10.89 32.52
N LEU A 1113 25.14 -10.49 31.26
CA LEU A 1113 24.14 -11.15 30.42
C LEU A 1113 24.46 -12.63 30.15
N PRO A 1114 25.71 -13.02 29.81
CA PRO A 1114 26.05 -14.44 29.66
C PRO A 1114 25.87 -15.24 30.96
N GLU A 1115 26.30 -14.70 32.11
CA GLU A 1115 26.20 -15.42 33.40
C GLU A 1115 24.73 -15.58 33.85
N LEU A 1116 23.87 -14.59 33.58
CA LEU A 1116 22.43 -14.67 33.81
C LEU A 1116 21.76 -15.70 32.87
N ASP A 1117 22.16 -15.72 31.60
CA ASP A 1117 21.63 -16.66 30.61
C ASP A 1117 21.92 -18.12 30.96
N GLU A 1118 23.12 -18.43 31.48
CA GLU A 1118 23.44 -19.78 31.98
C GLU A 1118 22.53 -20.21 33.14
N LEU A 1119 22.24 -19.30 34.07
CA LEU A 1119 21.37 -19.55 35.20
C LEU A 1119 19.91 -19.79 34.77
N ILE A 1120 19.42 -19.01 33.81
CA ILE A 1120 18.10 -19.16 33.19
C ILE A 1120 18.01 -20.52 32.46
N ARG A 1121 19.04 -20.91 31.71
CA ARG A 1121 19.10 -22.22 31.04
C ARG A 1121 19.03 -23.40 32.01
N GLU A 1122 19.74 -23.34 33.15
CA GLU A 1122 19.68 -24.40 34.16
C GLU A 1122 18.28 -24.52 34.80
N LEU A 1123 17.62 -23.40 35.10
CA LEU A 1123 16.24 -23.43 35.62
C LEU A 1123 15.24 -23.96 34.58
N ARG A 1124 15.43 -23.61 33.29
CA ARG A 1124 14.66 -24.19 32.19
C ARG A 1124 14.81 -25.71 32.16
N ARG A 1125 16.04 -26.22 32.30
CA ARG A 1125 16.35 -27.66 32.35
C ARG A 1125 15.67 -28.34 33.53
N GLN A 1126 15.75 -27.78 34.74
CA GLN A 1126 15.06 -28.32 35.93
C GLN A 1126 13.52 -28.31 35.76
N ALA A 1127 12.96 -27.26 35.15
CA ALA A 1127 11.53 -27.19 34.83
C ALA A 1127 11.13 -28.23 33.76
N ALA A 1128 12.02 -28.49 32.79
CA ALA A 1128 11.86 -29.53 31.78
C ALA A 1128 11.85 -30.94 32.39
N GLU A 1129 12.81 -31.27 33.28
CA GLU A 1129 12.85 -32.55 34.02
C GLU A 1129 11.59 -32.79 34.84
N ARG A 1130 11.13 -31.77 35.59
CA ARG A 1130 9.88 -31.85 36.37
C ARG A 1130 8.66 -32.12 35.49
N SER A 1131 8.62 -31.52 34.30
CA SER A 1131 7.55 -31.77 33.33
C SER A 1131 7.63 -33.18 32.74
N GLN A 1132 8.84 -33.69 32.50
CA GLN A 1132 9.07 -35.04 32.01
C GLN A 1132 8.59 -36.11 33.01
N VAL A 1133 8.90 -35.96 34.30
CA VAL A 1133 8.42 -36.88 35.35
C VAL A 1133 6.90 -36.94 35.37
N ARG A 1134 6.23 -35.79 35.28
CA ARG A 1134 4.76 -35.69 35.24
C ARG A 1134 4.18 -36.37 34.01
N ASN A 1135 4.76 -36.12 32.83
CA ASN A 1135 4.31 -36.69 31.57
C ASN A 1135 4.54 -38.22 31.51
N ALA A 1136 5.58 -38.72 32.19
CA ALA A 1136 5.80 -40.15 32.36
C ALA A 1136 4.75 -40.79 33.28
N ALA A 1137 4.34 -40.11 34.37
CA ALA A 1137 3.27 -40.58 35.24
C ALA A 1137 1.91 -40.65 34.51
N LEU A 1138 1.58 -39.63 33.72
CA LEU A 1138 0.39 -39.64 32.86
C LEU A 1138 0.43 -40.78 31.85
N SER A 1139 1.56 -40.97 31.16
CA SER A 1139 1.72 -42.07 30.19
C SER A 1139 1.52 -43.44 30.86
N ALA A 1140 2.14 -43.65 32.02
CA ALA A 1140 2.03 -44.90 32.77
C ALA A 1140 0.58 -45.21 33.22
N ALA A 1141 -0.22 -44.19 33.51
CA ALA A 1141 -1.62 -44.36 33.89
C ALA A 1141 -2.52 -44.74 32.69
N ILE A 1142 -2.24 -44.22 31.50
CA ILE A 1142 -3.08 -44.45 30.30
C ILE A 1142 -2.63 -45.66 29.48
N ASP A 1143 -1.35 -46.03 29.49
CA ASP A 1143 -0.80 -47.13 28.68
C ASP A 1143 -1.57 -48.46 28.81
N PRO A 1144 -2.01 -48.90 30.01
CA PRO A 1144 -2.81 -50.12 30.15
C PRO A 1144 -4.15 -50.11 29.40
N LEU A 1145 -4.66 -48.92 29.05
CA LEU A 1145 -5.93 -48.71 28.35
C LEU A 1145 -5.76 -48.61 26.83
N LEU A 1146 -4.51 -48.58 26.34
CA LEU A 1146 -4.19 -48.47 24.92
C LEU A 1146 -3.72 -49.82 24.34
N PRO A 1147 -3.90 -50.06 23.02
CA PRO A 1147 -3.33 -51.21 22.33
C PRO A 1147 -1.80 -51.28 22.47
N ASP A 1148 -1.27 -52.50 22.58
CA ASP A 1148 0.17 -52.75 22.81
C ASP A 1148 1.08 -51.96 21.86
N GLU A 1149 0.74 -51.92 20.57
CA GLU A 1149 1.51 -51.22 19.53
C GLU A 1149 1.56 -49.70 19.70
N LYS A 1150 0.60 -49.12 20.44
CA LYS A 1150 0.48 -47.66 20.65
C LYS A 1150 0.97 -47.20 22.01
N ARG A 1151 1.37 -48.12 22.90
CA ARG A 1151 1.96 -47.79 24.21
C ARG A 1151 3.33 -47.12 24.11
N VAL A 1152 4.07 -47.36 23.03
CA VAL A 1152 5.41 -46.75 22.81
C VAL A 1152 5.36 -45.37 22.17
N GLU A 1153 4.18 -44.92 21.76
CA GLU A 1153 3.99 -43.61 21.12
C GLU A 1153 4.15 -42.47 22.15
N SER A 1154 4.41 -41.27 21.65
CA SER A 1154 4.53 -40.08 22.49
C SER A 1154 3.23 -39.72 23.20
N LEU A 1155 3.33 -39.05 24.35
CA LEU A 1155 2.15 -38.58 25.08
C LEU A 1155 1.26 -37.66 24.22
N SER A 1156 1.86 -36.84 23.36
CA SER A 1156 1.12 -35.95 22.45
C SER A 1156 0.26 -36.75 21.46
N ARG A 1157 0.79 -37.80 20.85
CA ARG A 1157 0.03 -38.67 19.95
C ARG A 1157 -1.09 -39.40 20.68
N LYS A 1158 -0.80 -39.94 21.87
CA LYS A 1158 -1.82 -40.60 22.71
C LYS A 1158 -2.96 -39.64 23.09
N ALA A 1159 -2.63 -38.41 23.48
CA ALA A 1159 -3.61 -37.38 23.82
C ALA A 1159 -4.44 -36.96 22.59
N LEU A 1160 -3.81 -36.63 21.46
CA LEU A 1160 -4.50 -36.26 20.22
C LEU A 1160 -5.41 -37.39 19.72
N TRP A 1161 -4.95 -38.64 19.78
CA TRP A 1161 -5.73 -39.80 19.39
C TRP A 1161 -6.92 -40.06 20.32
N THR A 1162 -6.73 -39.90 21.63
CA THR A 1162 -7.83 -39.99 22.61
C THR A 1162 -8.91 -38.96 22.28
N LEU A 1163 -8.52 -37.70 22.12
CA LEU A 1163 -9.44 -36.60 21.79
C LEU A 1163 -10.18 -36.81 20.46
N ALA A 1164 -9.46 -37.22 19.41
CA ALA A 1164 -10.05 -37.50 18.09
C ALA A 1164 -10.92 -38.78 18.06
N SER A 1165 -10.87 -39.59 19.12
CA SER A 1165 -11.70 -40.78 19.30
C SER A 1165 -12.89 -40.53 20.25
N THR A 1166 -12.95 -39.38 20.92
CA THR A 1166 -14.00 -39.06 21.88
C THR A 1166 -15.32 -38.79 21.15
N PRO A 1167 -16.40 -39.54 21.46
CA PRO A 1167 -17.72 -39.26 20.89
C PRO A 1167 -18.17 -37.82 21.12
N GLY A 1168 -18.73 -37.19 20.09
CA GLY A 1168 -19.14 -35.78 20.11
C GLY A 1168 -18.03 -34.79 19.72
N VAL A 1169 -16.75 -35.17 19.75
CA VAL A 1169 -15.65 -34.33 19.23
C VAL A 1169 -15.59 -34.46 17.71
N THR A 1170 -15.62 -33.32 17.02
CA THR A 1170 -15.60 -33.28 15.55
C THR A 1170 -14.18 -33.10 15.00
N ALA A 1171 -13.43 -32.12 15.54
CA ALA A 1171 -12.05 -31.90 15.14
C ALA A 1171 -11.19 -31.38 16.31
N VAL A 1172 -9.95 -31.87 16.38
CA VAL A 1172 -8.95 -31.48 17.37
C VAL A 1172 -8.01 -30.43 16.77
N LEU A 1173 -8.08 -29.20 17.28
CA LEU A 1173 -7.30 -28.07 16.76
C LEU A 1173 -5.91 -28.04 17.39
N ASN A 1174 -4.90 -28.45 16.64
CA ASN A 1174 -3.51 -28.48 17.11
C ASN A 1174 -2.67 -27.35 16.52
N GLY A 1175 -1.86 -26.70 17.36
CA GLY A 1175 -0.96 -25.60 16.99
C GLY A 1175 0.30 -26.08 16.29
N MET A 1176 0.19 -26.47 15.02
CA MET A 1176 1.26 -27.12 14.26
C MET A 1176 2.22 -26.12 13.60
N ARG A 1177 2.99 -25.38 14.39
CA ARG A 1177 3.84 -24.26 13.90
C ARG A 1177 5.13 -24.67 13.16
N ARG A 1178 5.45 -25.97 13.07
CA ARG A 1178 6.66 -26.49 12.41
C ARG A 1178 6.32 -27.71 11.58
N VAL A 1179 6.99 -27.88 10.44
CA VAL A 1179 6.76 -28.99 9.50
C VAL A 1179 6.91 -30.36 10.18
N ASP A 1180 7.94 -30.55 11.00
CA ASP A 1180 8.16 -31.81 11.72
C ASP A 1180 7.03 -32.11 12.70
N TYR A 1181 6.48 -31.08 13.32
CA TYR A 1181 5.38 -31.21 14.27
C TYR A 1181 4.03 -31.47 13.56
N VAL A 1182 3.83 -30.93 12.36
CA VAL A 1182 2.73 -31.33 11.47
C VAL A 1182 2.82 -32.83 11.18
N ASN A 1183 3.99 -33.30 10.72
CA ASN A 1183 4.20 -34.71 10.39
C ASN A 1183 3.99 -35.62 11.62
N ASP A 1184 4.45 -35.21 12.80
CA ASP A 1184 4.26 -35.96 14.05
C ASP A 1184 2.77 -36.08 14.42
N SER A 1185 2.06 -34.96 14.42
CA SER A 1185 0.66 -34.86 14.86
C SER A 1185 -0.28 -35.61 13.94
N LEU A 1186 -0.12 -35.46 12.63
CA LEU A 1186 -1.01 -36.07 11.63
C LEU A 1186 -0.82 -37.58 11.50
N GLY A 1187 0.24 -38.15 12.09
CA GLY A 1187 0.45 -39.60 12.17
C GLY A 1187 -0.72 -40.36 12.82
N VAL A 1188 -1.53 -39.70 13.67
CA VAL A 1188 -2.67 -40.32 14.35
C VAL A 1188 -3.93 -40.40 13.49
N LEU A 1189 -4.04 -39.64 12.38
CA LEU A 1189 -5.23 -39.65 11.51
C LEU A 1189 -5.47 -41.00 10.83
N GLY A 1190 -4.41 -41.78 10.63
CA GLY A 1190 -4.50 -43.13 10.09
C GLY A 1190 -4.88 -44.20 11.11
N TRP A 1191 -5.06 -43.85 12.40
CA TRP A 1191 -5.34 -44.82 13.45
C TRP A 1191 -6.86 -45.05 13.59
N PRO A 1192 -7.31 -46.29 13.85
CA PRO A 1192 -8.71 -46.54 14.17
C PRO A 1192 -9.12 -45.79 15.44
N ALA A 1193 -10.40 -45.45 15.58
CA ALA A 1193 -10.90 -44.84 16.82
C ALA A 1193 -10.66 -45.76 18.03
N LEU A 1194 -10.27 -45.17 19.16
CA LEU A 1194 -10.08 -45.88 20.41
C LEU A 1194 -11.41 -46.46 20.92
N GLU A 1195 -11.42 -47.73 21.37
CA GLU A 1195 -12.64 -48.42 21.82
C GLU A 1195 -13.35 -47.73 23.00
N SER A 1196 -12.60 -47.11 23.92
CA SER A 1196 -13.15 -46.38 25.06
C SER A 1196 -12.26 -45.20 25.49
N ALA A 1197 -12.47 -44.03 24.89
CA ALA A 1197 -11.81 -42.79 25.33
C ALA A 1197 -12.21 -42.38 26.76
N ALA A 1198 -13.45 -42.69 27.18
CA ALA A 1198 -13.95 -42.40 28.53
C ALA A 1198 -13.10 -43.02 29.64
N ALA A 1199 -12.61 -44.26 29.44
CA ALA A 1199 -11.75 -44.92 30.41
C ALA A 1199 -10.42 -44.18 30.63
N VAL A 1200 -9.88 -43.54 29.58
CA VAL A 1200 -8.65 -42.75 29.65
C VAL A 1200 -8.87 -41.51 30.51
N TYR A 1201 -9.97 -40.77 30.29
CA TYR A 1201 -10.29 -39.58 31.09
C TYR A 1201 -10.52 -39.93 32.57
N GLU A 1202 -11.19 -41.04 32.86
CA GLU A 1202 -11.40 -41.50 34.23
C GLU A 1202 -10.08 -41.85 34.94
N ALA A 1203 -9.17 -42.56 34.27
CA ALA A 1203 -7.86 -42.89 34.83
C ALA A 1203 -7.02 -41.64 35.13
N VAL A 1204 -7.07 -40.64 34.24
CA VAL A 1204 -6.38 -39.36 34.44
C VAL A 1204 -7.03 -38.55 35.58
N ARG A 1205 -8.36 -38.56 35.68
CA ARG A 1205 -9.10 -37.91 36.79
C ARG A 1205 -8.75 -38.53 38.14
N GLU A 1206 -8.68 -39.86 38.22
CA GLU A 1206 -8.24 -40.56 39.44
C GLU A 1206 -6.81 -40.22 39.84
N LEU A 1207 -5.90 -40.11 38.86
CA LEU A 1207 -4.50 -39.72 39.10
C LEU A 1207 -4.41 -38.29 39.64
N ALA A 1208 -5.16 -37.35 39.05
CA ALA A 1208 -5.23 -35.96 39.49
C ALA A 1208 -5.81 -35.83 40.91
N ALA A 1209 -6.82 -36.62 41.25
CA ALA A 1209 -7.43 -36.63 42.59
C ALA A 1209 -6.51 -37.16 43.71
N ARG A 1210 -5.44 -37.90 43.37
CA ARG A 1210 -4.44 -38.41 44.34
C ARG A 1210 -3.35 -37.39 44.68
N SER A 1211 -3.41 -36.17 44.14
CA SER A 1211 -2.39 -35.12 44.26
C SER A 1211 -0.99 -35.56 43.77
N GLU A 1212 -0.96 -36.50 42.82
CA GLU A 1212 0.28 -37.00 42.19
C GLU A 1212 0.68 -36.18 40.94
N LEU A 1213 -0.09 -35.13 40.58
CA LEU A 1213 0.05 -34.32 39.35
C LEU A 1213 0.15 -32.81 39.57
#